data_AF-A0A1H1DXL6-F1
#
_entry.id   AF-A0A1H1DXL6-F1
#
_cell.length_a   1.000
_cell.length_b   1.000
_cell.length_c   1.000
_cell.angle_alpha   90.00
_cell.angle_beta   90.00
_cell.angle_gamma   90.00
#
_symmetry.space_group_name_H-M   'P 1'
#
loop_
_entity.id
_entity.type
_entity.pdbx_description
1 polymer ?
#
loop_
_entity_poly.entity_id
_entity_poly.type
_entity_poly.pdbx_seq_one_letter_code
_entity_poly.pdbx_strand_id
1 'polypeptide(L)'
;MVQLCSIEQAVDDVLARLPAHIHMGMPLGLGKPNLFANALYRRIAKLPERALTIYTALSLGRPALGDGLQKRFLEPFIERVFGDYPELEFLAALHSDSLPKNIHVQQFFMQPGSLLHSTSAQQDYVSSNYSHAARDINAAGLNLVAQLVASSAEHPDRLSLSCNPDITLDLLPMIAKRRDAGETVLIVGQVHTDLPYMPGDSELGMDAFDYLIDAKDSTTLFSTPNMPVGFQDHFIGLHASTLVRDGGTLQIGIGSMGDALTAALLARQADNEAYRLLLTDIDVYQWAPLISREGGVDPFARGLYGCSEMFVNGLLVLADAGIIRRKVYPDVATQEQANAGLLDDAAQPDGVSIHGGFFLGPRSFYQRLQEMTHTKRMQFNMTRISYINELYGQEELKRLQRQDARFINSAITVTLLGAGVADQLEDGRVLSGVGGQYNFVAQGHALEGARSILILRSWREAAGEVSSNIVWEYGHCTIPRHLRDIVITEYGIADLRGQTDAKVIEALLNITDSRFQADLIEQAQKAGKLPKDFLLDPRFSDNTPERLLGIQARHRRLFPEYPLGSDFTDEERDLLRALNWLKSKFKLTEILELGKAALDAPEPEAFPEHLRRMRLDKPEGLKEDLYQRLLLAGLQATAY
;
A
#
# COMPACT_ATOMS: atom_id res chain seq x y z
N MET A 1 16.26 18.69 -28.94
CA MET A 1 17.06 19.46 -27.97
C MET A 1 16.10 19.87 -26.88
N VAL A 2 16.37 19.51 -25.62
CA VAL A 2 15.45 19.76 -24.50
C VAL A 2 15.30 21.27 -24.25
N GLN A 3 14.06 21.73 -24.09
CA GLN A 3 13.79 23.14 -23.81
C GLN A 3 13.66 23.34 -22.29
N LEU A 4 14.58 24.11 -21.71
CA LEU A 4 14.41 24.60 -20.33
C LEU A 4 13.42 25.76 -20.35
N CYS A 5 12.39 25.69 -19.51
CA CYS A 5 11.30 26.67 -19.54
C CYS A 5 10.64 26.87 -18.17
N SER A 6 9.84 27.93 -18.04
CA SER A 6 8.94 28.08 -16.89
C SER A 6 7.71 27.17 -17.03
N ILE A 7 6.95 27.00 -15.95
CA ILE A 7 5.68 26.27 -15.99
C ILE A 7 4.70 26.91 -16.99
N GLU A 8 4.57 28.23 -16.98
CA GLU A 8 3.65 28.93 -17.90
C GLU A 8 4.08 28.78 -19.37
N GLN A 9 5.39 28.85 -19.65
CA GLN A 9 5.90 28.62 -21.00
C GLN A 9 5.62 27.18 -21.46
N ALA A 10 5.82 26.19 -20.57
CA ALA A 10 5.48 24.80 -20.88
C ALA A 10 3.98 24.63 -21.20
N VAL A 11 3.10 25.28 -20.43
CA VAL A 11 1.64 25.26 -20.67
C VAL A 11 1.29 25.91 -22.01
N ASP A 12 1.86 27.07 -22.31
CA ASP A 12 1.62 27.77 -23.57
C ASP A 12 2.09 26.93 -24.77
N ASP A 13 3.27 26.33 -24.67
CA ASP A 13 3.84 25.49 -25.73
C ASP A 13 3.06 24.19 -25.92
N VAL A 14 2.60 23.55 -24.84
CA VAL A 14 1.70 22.38 -24.89
C VAL A 14 0.40 22.74 -25.62
N LEU A 15 -0.23 23.86 -25.29
CA LEU A 15 -1.46 24.30 -25.94
C LEU A 15 -1.26 24.69 -27.40
N ALA A 16 -0.09 25.21 -27.76
CA ALA A 16 0.25 25.57 -29.14
C ALA A 16 0.51 24.35 -30.03
N ARG A 17 1.12 23.30 -29.49
CA ARG A 17 1.60 22.14 -30.26
C ARG A 17 0.64 20.95 -30.28
N LEU A 18 -0.18 20.79 -29.24
CA LEU A 18 -1.14 19.68 -29.14
C LEU A 18 -2.52 20.06 -29.68
N PRO A 19 -3.31 19.06 -30.13
CA PRO A 19 -4.68 19.29 -30.58
C PRO A 19 -5.57 19.86 -29.46
N ALA A 20 -6.80 20.24 -29.83
CA ALA A 20 -7.75 20.81 -28.88
C ALA A 20 -8.06 19.89 -27.68
N HIS A 21 -8.02 18.57 -27.89
CA HIS A 21 -8.17 17.56 -26.85
C HIS A 21 -6.79 17.04 -26.42
N ILE A 22 -6.41 17.35 -25.19
CA ILE A 22 -5.17 16.89 -24.57
C ILE A 22 -5.47 15.64 -23.74
N HIS A 23 -4.71 14.60 -24.02
CA HIS A 23 -4.71 13.32 -23.31
C HIS A 23 -3.40 13.23 -22.52
N MET A 24 -3.48 13.56 -21.23
CA MET A 24 -2.32 13.67 -20.35
C MET A 24 -2.18 12.46 -19.43
N GLY A 25 -1.06 11.74 -19.54
CA GLY A 25 -0.67 10.69 -18.60
C GLY A 25 0.20 11.22 -17.48
N MET A 26 -0.08 10.80 -16.25
CA MET A 26 0.74 11.08 -15.06
C MET A 26 0.91 9.80 -14.24
N PRO A 27 2.04 9.65 -13.52
CA PRO A 27 2.39 8.39 -12.87
C PRO A 27 1.59 8.16 -11.57
N LEU A 28 1.56 6.93 -11.04
CA LEU A 28 0.75 6.49 -9.89
C LEU A 28 1.25 7.01 -8.52
N GLY A 29 0.44 7.66 -7.69
CA GLY A 29 0.93 8.14 -6.38
C GLY A 29 1.91 9.32 -6.50
N LEU A 30 3.09 9.21 -5.88
CA LEU A 30 4.14 10.24 -5.90
C LEU A 30 4.87 10.25 -7.25
N GLY A 31 5.33 11.41 -7.73
CA GLY A 31 5.98 11.53 -9.04
C GLY A 31 5.19 12.38 -10.05
N LYS A 32 4.02 12.89 -9.64
CA LYS A 32 3.21 13.81 -10.44
C LYS A 32 3.72 15.25 -10.29
N PRO A 33 3.91 16.00 -11.39
CA PRO A 33 4.33 17.39 -11.33
C PRO A 33 3.12 18.29 -11.02
N ASN A 34 2.68 18.28 -9.76
CA ASN A 34 1.41 18.89 -9.34
C ASN A 34 1.31 20.38 -9.72
N LEU A 35 2.41 21.14 -9.61
CA LEU A 35 2.44 22.56 -10.00
C LEU A 35 2.15 22.75 -11.49
N PHE A 36 2.78 21.97 -12.37
CA PHE A 36 2.50 21.99 -13.81
C PHE A 36 1.08 21.50 -14.13
N ALA A 37 0.65 20.39 -13.53
CA ALA A 37 -0.68 19.84 -13.73
C ALA A 37 -1.79 20.85 -13.35
N ASN A 38 -1.62 21.55 -12.23
CA ASN A 38 -2.54 22.60 -11.77
C ASN A 38 -2.54 23.81 -12.72
N ALA A 39 -1.38 24.21 -13.26
CA ALA A 39 -1.31 25.30 -14.23
C ALA A 39 -2.06 24.96 -15.53
N LEU A 40 -1.85 23.75 -16.08
CA LEU A 40 -2.56 23.28 -17.26
C LEU A 40 -4.07 23.14 -17.02
N TYR A 41 -4.45 22.55 -15.89
CA TYR A 41 -5.85 22.41 -15.46
C TYR A 41 -6.56 23.77 -15.40
N ARG A 42 -5.98 24.76 -14.70
CA ARG A 42 -6.54 26.12 -14.60
C ARG A 42 -6.66 26.81 -15.95
N ARG A 43 -5.74 26.56 -16.86
CA ARG A 43 -5.78 27.15 -18.21
C ARG A 43 -6.89 26.53 -19.05
N ILE A 44 -7.01 25.21 -19.10
CA ILE A 44 -8.03 24.52 -19.89
C ILE A 44 -9.43 24.72 -19.32
N ALA A 45 -9.58 24.82 -17.99
CA ALA A 45 -10.87 25.12 -17.36
C ALA A 45 -11.50 26.45 -17.83
N LYS A 46 -10.68 27.37 -18.39
CA LYS A 46 -11.13 28.67 -18.95
C LYS A 46 -11.34 28.65 -20.47
N LEU A 47 -11.05 27.53 -21.14
CA LEU A 47 -11.07 27.38 -22.59
C LEU A 47 -12.05 26.27 -22.98
N PRO A 48 -13.36 26.55 -23.10
CA PRO A 48 -14.37 25.53 -23.37
C PRO A 48 -14.21 24.82 -24.71
N GLU A 49 -13.48 25.41 -25.66
CA GLU A 49 -13.10 24.81 -26.94
C GLU A 49 -11.95 23.79 -26.84
N ARG A 50 -11.29 23.72 -25.68
CA ARG A 50 -10.25 22.73 -25.34
C ARG A 50 -10.82 21.68 -24.40
N ALA A 51 -10.32 20.46 -24.49
CA ALA A 51 -10.64 19.38 -23.57
C ALA A 51 -9.38 18.77 -22.95
N LEU A 52 -9.47 18.31 -21.70
CA LEU A 52 -8.39 17.62 -21.00
C LEU A 52 -8.91 16.29 -20.45
N THR A 53 -8.28 15.19 -20.84
CA THR A 53 -8.43 13.90 -20.16
C THR A 53 -7.13 13.58 -19.44
N ILE A 54 -7.22 13.40 -18.12
CA ILE A 54 -6.09 13.04 -17.28
C ILE A 54 -6.16 11.54 -16.99
N TYR A 55 -5.12 10.80 -17.36
CA TYR A 55 -4.93 9.39 -17.03
C TYR A 55 -3.95 9.27 -15.87
N THR A 56 -4.39 8.69 -14.77
CA THR A 56 -3.55 8.57 -13.58
C THR A 56 -4.05 7.47 -12.66
N ALA A 57 -3.33 7.24 -11.58
CA ALA A 57 -3.85 6.53 -10.43
C ALA A 57 -3.30 7.11 -9.12
N LEU A 58 -3.98 6.80 -8.01
CA LEU A 58 -3.65 7.19 -6.64
C LEU A 58 -3.27 8.68 -6.56
N SER A 59 -4.26 9.56 -6.71
CA SER A 59 -4.06 10.99 -6.54
C SER A 59 -3.94 11.31 -5.04
N LEU A 60 -2.79 11.85 -4.63
CA LEU A 60 -2.43 12.06 -3.23
C LEU A 60 -2.91 13.43 -2.74
N GLY A 61 -3.76 13.44 -1.71
CA GLY A 61 -4.28 14.62 -1.05
C GLY A 61 -4.02 14.60 0.45
N ARG A 62 -3.94 15.78 1.07
CA ARG A 62 -3.76 15.92 2.51
C ARG A 62 -4.97 15.35 3.24
N PRO A 63 -4.81 14.71 4.41
CA PRO A 63 -5.95 14.23 5.18
C PRO A 63 -6.89 15.37 5.56
N ALA A 64 -8.21 15.12 5.55
CA ALA A 64 -9.17 16.09 6.04
C ALA A 64 -8.98 16.33 7.55
N LEU A 65 -9.03 17.61 7.97
CA LEU A 65 -8.81 18.01 9.36
C LEU A 65 -9.89 17.50 10.33
N GLY A 66 -11.10 17.25 9.84
CA GLY A 66 -12.26 17.00 10.69
C GLY A 66 -12.62 18.24 11.55
N ASP A 67 -13.31 18.00 12.66
CA ASP A 67 -13.83 19.05 13.55
C ASP A 67 -13.43 18.84 15.03
N GLY A 68 -13.58 19.88 15.85
CA GLY A 68 -13.42 19.79 17.31
C GLY A 68 -12.04 19.27 17.75
N LEU A 69 -12.04 18.25 18.62
CA LEU A 69 -10.82 17.61 19.11
C LEU A 69 -9.99 16.97 17.99
N GLN A 70 -10.62 16.40 16.96
CA GLN A 70 -9.91 15.80 15.84
C GLN A 70 -9.11 16.86 15.08
N LYS A 71 -9.72 18.02 14.79
CA LYS A 71 -9.03 19.14 14.15
C LYS A 71 -7.86 19.64 14.99
N ARG A 72 -8.05 19.82 16.31
CA ARG A 72 -6.99 20.28 17.24
C ARG A 72 -5.78 19.36 17.24
N PHE A 73 -6.00 18.06 17.10
CA PHE A 73 -4.93 17.07 16.98
C PHE A 73 -4.26 17.09 15.61
N LEU A 74 -5.06 16.97 14.53
CA LEU A 74 -4.57 16.78 13.16
C LEU A 74 -3.93 18.03 12.57
N GLU A 75 -4.40 19.23 12.89
CA GLU A 75 -3.94 20.48 12.25
C GLU A 75 -2.42 20.69 12.39
N PRO A 76 -1.81 20.69 13.60
CA PRO A 76 -0.36 20.89 13.70
C PRO A 76 0.45 19.71 13.15
N PHE A 77 -0.11 18.49 13.21
CA PHE A 77 0.52 17.31 12.62
C PHE A 77 0.57 17.43 11.10
N ILE A 78 -0.53 17.83 10.46
CA ILE A 78 -0.62 17.98 9.01
C ILE A 78 0.28 19.11 8.52
N GLU A 79 0.30 20.24 9.22
CA GLU A 79 1.23 21.34 8.92
C GLU A 79 2.69 20.88 8.98
N ARG A 80 3.05 20.11 10.03
CA ARG A 80 4.42 19.59 10.18
C ARG A 80 4.79 18.56 9.11
N VAL A 81 3.89 17.63 8.77
CA VAL A 81 4.17 16.44 7.94
C VAL A 81 3.88 16.64 6.45
N PHE A 82 2.93 17.49 6.09
CA PHE A 82 2.59 17.79 4.70
C PHE A 82 3.00 19.20 4.28
N GLY A 83 3.30 20.11 5.22
CA GLY A 83 3.94 21.39 4.94
C GLY A 83 3.24 22.19 3.84
N ASP A 84 4.01 22.55 2.82
CA ASP A 84 3.58 23.27 1.61
C ASP A 84 3.33 22.35 0.40
N TYR A 85 3.15 21.02 0.61
CA TYR A 85 2.82 20.05 -0.44
C TYR A 85 1.69 20.56 -1.36
N PRO A 86 1.92 20.73 -2.67
CA PRO A 86 0.93 21.23 -3.60
C PRO A 86 -0.09 20.13 -3.91
N GLU A 87 -1.34 20.32 -3.50
CA GLU A 87 -2.41 19.37 -3.85
C GLU A 87 -2.89 19.56 -5.29
N LEU A 88 -3.37 18.48 -5.90
CA LEU A 88 -3.95 18.53 -7.24
C LEU A 88 -5.32 19.21 -7.19
N GLU A 89 -5.50 20.30 -7.94
CA GLU A 89 -6.76 21.07 -7.94
C GLU A 89 -7.94 20.24 -8.45
N PHE A 90 -7.70 19.34 -9.41
CA PHE A 90 -8.75 18.43 -9.88
C PHE A 90 -9.18 17.42 -8.81
N LEU A 91 -8.32 17.08 -7.83
CA LEU A 91 -8.68 16.15 -6.75
C LEU A 91 -9.69 16.81 -5.80
N ALA A 92 -9.50 18.09 -5.50
CA ALA A 92 -10.51 18.86 -4.77
C ALA A 92 -11.84 18.91 -5.54
N ALA A 93 -11.78 19.16 -6.86
CA ALA A 93 -12.96 19.18 -7.71
C ALA A 93 -13.67 17.82 -7.82
N LEU A 94 -12.94 16.70 -7.77
CA LEU A 94 -13.51 15.36 -7.69
C LEU A 94 -14.25 15.15 -6.37
N HIS A 95 -13.67 15.54 -5.23
CA HIS A 95 -14.33 15.42 -3.93
C HIS A 95 -15.63 16.24 -3.84
N SER A 96 -15.68 17.41 -4.48
CA SER A 96 -16.87 18.28 -4.49
C SER A 96 -17.79 18.09 -5.70
N ASP A 97 -17.54 17.10 -6.57
CA ASP A 97 -18.25 16.87 -7.83
C ASP A 97 -18.41 18.16 -8.67
N SER A 98 -17.33 18.94 -8.76
CA SER A 98 -17.29 20.26 -9.42
C SER A 98 -16.27 20.35 -10.54
N LEU A 99 -15.92 19.21 -11.16
CA LEU A 99 -15.04 19.21 -12.34
C LEU A 99 -15.66 20.03 -13.49
N PRO A 100 -14.87 20.86 -14.20
CA PRO A 100 -15.32 21.50 -15.43
C PRO A 100 -15.77 20.47 -16.47
N LYS A 101 -16.82 20.79 -17.24
CA LYS A 101 -17.40 19.85 -18.22
C LYS A 101 -16.44 19.40 -19.33
N ASN A 102 -15.39 20.17 -19.58
CA ASN A 102 -14.36 19.87 -20.58
C ASN A 102 -13.14 19.16 -19.98
N ILE A 103 -13.19 18.75 -18.71
CA ILE A 103 -12.10 18.05 -18.02
C ILE A 103 -12.61 16.72 -17.46
N HIS A 104 -11.92 15.65 -17.82
CA HIS A 104 -12.16 14.30 -17.35
C HIS A 104 -10.94 13.77 -16.61
N VAL A 105 -11.15 13.01 -15.54
CA VAL A 105 -10.08 12.38 -14.78
C VAL A 105 -10.34 10.89 -14.72
N GLN A 106 -9.63 10.15 -15.56
CA GLN A 106 -9.75 8.70 -15.65
C GLN A 106 -8.70 8.04 -14.75
N GLN A 107 -9.20 7.33 -13.72
CA GLN A 107 -8.36 6.67 -12.73
C GLN A 107 -8.53 5.16 -12.80
N PHE A 108 -7.43 4.42 -12.78
CA PHE A 108 -7.44 2.95 -12.70
C PHE A 108 -7.14 2.41 -11.29
N PHE A 109 -6.78 3.30 -10.36
CA PHE A 109 -6.71 3.01 -8.93
C PHE A 109 -6.85 4.30 -8.13
N MET A 110 -7.58 4.26 -7.02
CA MET A 110 -7.88 5.39 -6.14
C MET A 110 -7.44 5.08 -4.70
N GLN A 111 -7.23 6.13 -3.89
CA GLN A 111 -7.04 5.93 -2.45
C GLN A 111 -8.31 5.30 -1.87
N PRO A 112 -8.21 4.18 -1.11
CA PRO A 112 -9.37 3.45 -0.62
C PRO A 112 -10.41 4.35 0.07
N GLY A 113 -11.62 4.38 -0.49
CA GLY A 113 -12.77 5.10 0.05
C GLY A 113 -12.77 6.62 -0.13
N SER A 114 -11.70 7.24 -0.63
CA SER A 114 -11.61 8.72 -0.71
C SER A 114 -12.61 9.32 -1.70
N LEU A 115 -12.90 8.60 -2.78
CA LEU A 115 -13.77 9.04 -3.87
C LEU A 115 -15.06 8.20 -3.98
N LEU A 116 -15.47 7.56 -2.88
CA LEU A 116 -16.66 6.69 -2.84
C LEU A 116 -17.96 7.45 -3.14
N HIS A 117 -17.98 8.76 -2.86
CA HIS A 117 -19.14 9.63 -3.05
C HIS A 117 -18.99 10.60 -4.23
N SER A 118 -17.90 10.50 -5.00
CA SER A 118 -17.67 11.32 -6.18
C SER A 118 -18.32 10.67 -7.40
N THR A 119 -19.38 11.28 -7.92
CA THR A 119 -20.13 10.78 -9.09
C THR A 119 -19.21 10.68 -10.30
N SER A 120 -18.41 11.72 -10.53
CA SER A 120 -17.47 11.78 -11.66
C SER A 120 -16.37 10.71 -11.55
N ALA A 121 -15.78 10.52 -10.37
CA ALA A 121 -14.76 9.49 -10.17
C ALA A 121 -15.32 8.07 -10.39
N GLN A 122 -16.55 7.80 -9.95
CA GLN A 122 -17.20 6.49 -10.14
C GLN A 122 -17.54 6.23 -11.61
N GLN A 123 -17.91 7.27 -12.38
CA GLN A 123 -18.23 7.16 -13.81
C GLN A 123 -16.99 7.03 -14.70
N ASP A 124 -15.92 7.74 -14.37
CA ASP A 124 -14.66 7.78 -15.14
C ASP A 124 -13.61 6.75 -14.66
N TYR A 125 -13.98 5.82 -13.76
CA TYR A 125 -13.11 4.73 -13.33
C TYR A 125 -12.82 3.75 -14.48
N VAL A 126 -11.54 3.42 -14.65
CA VAL A 126 -11.08 2.45 -15.64
C VAL A 126 -10.64 1.17 -14.93
N SER A 127 -11.41 0.09 -15.07
CA SER A 127 -11.02 -1.22 -14.54
C SER A 127 -9.89 -1.82 -15.40
N SER A 128 -8.65 -1.55 -15.02
CA SER A 128 -7.46 -2.06 -15.70
C SER A 128 -6.37 -2.44 -14.69
N ASN A 129 -5.73 -3.59 -14.94
CA ASN A 129 -4.54 -3.99 -14.18
C ASN A 129 -3.37 -3.06 -14.55
N TYR A 130 -2.43 -2.82 -13.64
CA TYR A 130 -1.30 -1.93 -13.92
C TYR A 130 -0.49 -2.34 -15.15
N SER A 131 -0.31 -3.64 -15.39
CA SER A 131 0.41 -4.16 -16.56
C SER A 131 -0.25 -3.82 -17.90
N HIS A 132 -1.55 -3.50 -17.89
CA HIS A 132 -2.31 -3.13 -19.07
C HIS A 132 -2.56 -1.61 -19.18
N ALA A 133 -2.35 -0.87 -18.10
CA ALA A 133 -2.62 0.58 -18.06
C ALA A 133 -1.85 1.34 -19.15
N ALA A 134 -0.56 1.02 -19.38
CA ALA A 134 0.24 1.63 -20.46
C ALA A 134 -0.42 1.46 -21.84
N ARG A 135 -0.88 0.24 -22.14
CA ARG A 135 -1.55 -0.09 -23.40
C ARG A 135 -2.84 0.72 -23.55
N ASP A 136 -3.67 0.72 -22.51
CA ASP A 136 -5.00 1.34 -22.55
C ASP A 136 -4.88 2.87 -22.68
N ILE A 137 -3.97 3.48 -21.93
CA ILE A 137 -3.66 4.92 -22.00
C ILE A 137 -3.14 5.28 -23.39
N ASN A 138 -2.19 4.51 -23.93
CA ASN A 138 -1.66 4.77 -25.27
C ASN A 138 -2.75 4.63 -26.35
N ALA A 139 -3.60 3.61 -26.26
CA ALA A 139 -4.72 3.39 -27.19
C ALA A 139 -5.78 4.49 -27.10
N ALA A 140 -5.94 5.12 -25.94
CA ALA A 140 -6.84 6.24 -25.74
C ALA A 140 -6.35 7.57 -26.35
N GLY A 141 -5.20 7.57 -27.04
CA GLY A 141 -4.71 8.73 -27.78
C GLY A 141 -3.77 9.64 -26.98
N LEU A 142 -3.10 9.10 -25.95
CA LEU A 142 -2.08 9.82 -25.16
C LEU A 142 -1.22 10.75 -26.02
N ASN A 143 -1.16 12.04 -25.68
CA ASN A 143 -0.37 13.02 -26.42
C ASN A 143 0.45 13.94 -25.50
N LEU A 144 0.35 13.78 -24.19
CA LEU A 144 1.16 14.47 -23.18
C LEU A 144 1.53 13.50 -22.05
N VAL A 145 2.79 13.45 -21.64
CA VAL A 145 3.24 12.82 -20.39
C VAL A 145 3.85 13.89 -19.50
N ALA A 146 3.48 13.91 -18.22
CA ALA A 146 4.04 14.86 -17.26
C ALA A 146 4.53 14.12 -16.00
N GLN A 147 5.79 14.34 -15.62
CA GLN A 147 6.44 13.59 -14.54
C GLN A 147 7.43 14.44 -13.72
N LEU A 148 7.45 14.25 -12.40
CA LEU A 148 8.56 14.68 -11.55
C LEU A 148 9.78 13.79 -11.78
N VAL A 149 10.95 14.41 -11.77
CA VAL A 149 12.23 13.73 -11.95
C VAL A 149 13.25 14.20 -10.93
N ALA A 150 14.18 13.32 -10.58
CA ALA A 150 15.30 13.63 -9.71
C ALA A 150 16.56 13.91 -10.55
N SER A 151 17.37 14.85 -10.09
CA SER A 151 18.69 15.17 -10.67
C SER A 151 19.80 14.74 -9.72
N SER A 152 20.97 14.39 -10.25
CA SER A 152 22.17 14.10 -9.44
C SER A 152 23.36 14.91 -9.95
N ALA A 153 24.21 15.39 -9.03
CA ALA A 153 25.48 16.02 -9.39
C ALA A 153 26.49 15.01 -9.96
N GLU A 154 26.32 13.72 -9.64
CA GLU A 154 27.19 12.63 -10.11
C GLU A 154 26.95 12.28 -11.59
N HIS A 155 25.72 12.50 -12.09
CA HIS A 155 25.28 12.21 -13.44
C HIS A 155 24.50 13.40 -14.03
N PRO A 156 25.18 14.52 -14.35
CA PRO A 156 24.54 15.78 -14.73
C PRO A 156 23.83 15.74 -16.10
N ASP A 157 24.12 14.73 -16.91
CA ASP A 157 23.54 14.49 -18.24
C ASP A 157 22.30 13.57 -18.21
N ARG A 158 21.93 13.06 -17.03
CA ARG A 158 20.80 12.14 -16.84
C ARG A 158 19.85 12.62 -15.76
N LEU A 159 18.60 12.21 -15.89
CA LEU A 159 17.54 12.41 -14.91
C LEU A 159 16.98 11.06 -14.51
N SER A 160 16.56 10.93 -13.25
CA SER A 160 15.93 9.71 -12.75
C SER A 160 14.43 9.92 -12.60
N LEU A 161 13.64 8.97 -13.10
CA LEU A 161 12.20 8.86 -12.81
C LEU A 161 11.94 8.53 -11.32
N SER A 162 13.00 8.24 -10.56
CA SER A 162 13.03 8.13 -9.10
C SER A 162 11.97 7.18 -8.54
N CYS A 163 10.97 7.73 -7.89
CA CYS A 163 9.93 7.03 -7.18
C CYS A 163 8.93 6.37 -8.11
N ASN A 164 8.97 6.66 -9.41
CA ASN A 164 7.88 6.25 -10.28
C ASN A 164 8.23 6.02 -11.76
N PRO A 165 9.10 5.06 -12.08
CA PRO A 165 9.25 4.60 -13.46
C PRO A 165 8.05 3.79 -13.99
N ASP A 166 7.21 3.24 -13.09
CA ASP A 166 6.03 2.40 -13.30
C ASP A 166 5.60 2.13 -14.76
N ILE A 167 4.57 2.83 -15.22
CA ILE A 167 3.91 2.77 -16.51
C ILE A 167 4.64 3.69 -17.48
N THR A 168 5.36 4.72 -17.01
CA THR A 168 6.12 5.63 -17.88
C THR A 168 7.13 4.86 -18.73
N LEU A 169 7.93 3.97 -18.13
CA LEU A 169 8.89 3.17 -18.89
C LEU A 169 8.22 2.21 -19.88
N ASP A 170 7.02 1.72 -19.59
CA ASP A 170 6.22 0.91 -20.51
C ASP A 170 5.61 1.74 -21.66
N LEU A 171 5.32 3.03 -21.42
CA LEU A 171 4.82 3.97 -22.43
C LEU A 171 5.90 4.45 -23.40
N LEU A 172 7.15 4.65 -22.95
CA LEU A 172 8.20 5.26 -23.77
C LEU A 172 8.42 4.56 -25.13
N PRO A 173 8.49 3.22 -25.22
CA PRO A 173 8.62 2.54 -26.53
C PRO A 173 7.38 2.74 -27.43
N MET A 174 6.18 2.83 -26.85
CA MET A 174 4.95 3.07 -27.60
C MET A 174 4.90 4.50 -28.14
N ILE A 175 5.34 5.46 -27.33
CA ILE A 175 5.46 6.87 -27.70
C ILE A 175 6.49 7.05 -28.82
N ALA A 176 7.66 6.41 -28.71
CA ALA A 176 8.70 6.46 -29.73
C ALA A 176 8.16 6.00 -31.10
N LYS A 177 7.46 4.86 -31.13
CA LYS A 177 6.83 4.33 -32.35
C LYS A 177 5.82 5.29 -32.98
N ARG A 178 5.03 6.00 -32.17
CA ARG A 178 4.04 7.00 -32.65
C ARG A 178 4.72 8.27 -33.17
N ARG A 179 5.78 8.73 -32.49
CA ARG A 179 6.61 9.84 -32.96
C ARG A 179 7.27 9.53 -34.31
N ASP A 180 7.78 8.30 -34.49
CA ASP A 180 8.33 7.83 -35.77
C ASP A 180 7.28 7.81 -36.89
N ALA A 181 6.00 7.61 -36.54
CA ALA A 181 4.87 7.70 -37.46
C ALA A 181 4.40 9.15 -37.73
N GLY A 182 5.06 10.16 -37.15
CA GLY A 182 4.76 11.58 -37.35
C GLY A 182 3.75 12.16 -36.37
N GLU A 183 3.36 11.43 -35.32
CA GLU A 183 2.47 11.97 -34.28
C GLU A 183 3.23 12.86 -33.29
N THR A 184 2.61 13.97 -32.89
CA THR A 184 3.12 14.82 -31.81
C THR A 184 2.65 14.28 -30.46
N VAL A 185 3.58 13.69 -29.71
CA VAL A 185 3.40 13.36 -28.29
C VAL A 185 4.48 14.10 -27.52
N LEU A 186 4.14 14.84 -26.47
CA LEU A 186 5.09 15.63 -25.68
C LEU A 186 5.39 14.97 -24.33
N ILE A 187 6.62 15.11 -23.83
CA ILE A 187 7.04 14.67 -22.51
C ILE A 187 7.59 15.87 -21.73
N VAL A 188 6.97 16.17 -20.58
CA VAL A 188 7.33 17.27 -19.68
C VAL A 188 7.90 16.69 -18.40
N GLY A 189 9.13 17.11 -18.06
CA GLY A 189 9.77 16.79 -16.78
C GLY A 189 9.82 18.02 -15.86
N GLN A 190 9.58 17.81 -14.57
CA GLN A 190 9.79 18.84 -13.54
C GLN A 190 10.77 18.31 -12.49
N VAL A 191 11.91 18.97 -12.35
CA VAL A 191 12.93 18.53 -11.38
C VAL A 191 12.46 18.86 -9.96
N HIS A 192 12.50 17.88 -9.07
CA HIS A 192 12.25 18.07 -7.64
C HIS A 192 13.52 17.83 -6.82
N THR A 193 13.83 18.77 -5.92
CA THR A 193 15.07 18.75 -5.11
C THR A 193 15.11 17.62 -4.09
N ASP A 194 13.99 17.40 -3.38
CA ASP A 194 13.92 16.36 -2.36
C ASP A 194 13.56 14.96 -2.89
N LEU A 195 13.43 14.79 -4.21
CA LEU A 195 13.07 13.49 -4.77
C LEU A 195 14.32 12.59 -4.85
N PRO A 196 14.34 11.39 -4.22
CA PRO A 196 15.55 10.56 -4.16
C PRO A 196 16.02 10.09 -5.53
N TYR A 197 17.26 10.40 -5.94
CA TYR A 197 17.75 9.91 -7.23
C TYR A 197 17.93 8.38 -7.20
N MET A 198 17.24 7.64 -8.07
CA MET A 198 17.37 6.19 -8.19
C MET A 198 18.10 5.84 -9.50
N PRO A 199 19.24 5.12 -9.43
CA PRO A 199 19.98 4.73 -10.62
C PRO A 199 19.36 3.47 -11.29
N GLY A 200 19.89 3.07 -12.45
CA GLY A 200 19.44 1.87 -13.16
C GLY A 200 18.33 2.16 -14.16
N ASP A 201 17.28 1.32 -14.18
CA ASP A 201 16.23 1.38 -15.20
C ASP A 201 15.45 2.71 -15.19
N SER A 202 15.39 3.38 -14.05
CA SER A 202 14.73 4.68 -13.90
C SER A 202 15.51 5.86 -14.50
N GLU A 203 16.74 5.68 -14.98
CA GLU A 203 17.53 6.77 -15.55
C GLU A 203 17.25 7.02 -17.04
N LEU A 204 16.89 8.26 -17.38
CA LEU A 204 16.69 8.72 -18.75
C LEU A 204 17.72 9.80 -19.12
N GLY A 205 18.08 9.86 -20.40
CA GLY A 205 18.79 11.02 -20.94
C GLY A 205 17.91 12.26 -20.90
N MET A 206 18.50 13.45 -20.75
CA MET A 206 17.74 14.70 -20.76
C MET A 206 16.97 14.94 -22.07
N ASP A 207 17.41 14.32 -23.17
CA ASP A 207 16.77 14.36 -24.47
C ASP A 207 15.48 13.53 -24.58
N ALA A 208 15.17 12.70 -23.57
CA ALA A 208 13.87 12.04 -23.45
C ALA A 208 12.72 13.04 -23.21
N PHE A 209 13.03 14.26 -22.73
CA PHE A 209 12.07 15.30 -22.40
C PHE A 209 12.04 16.38 -23.49
N ASP A 210 10.84 16.76 -23.93
CA ASP A 210 10.66 17.93 -24.80
C ASP A 210 10.83 19.22 -24.00
N TYR A 211 10.29 19.22 -22.78
CA TYR A 211 10.31 20.35 -21.86
C TYR A 211 10.82 19.91 -20.50
N LEU A 212 11.77 20.66 -19.96
CA LEU A 212 12.19 20.57 -18.57
C LEU A 212 11.88 21.89 -17.87
N ILE A 213 11.07 21.83 -16.82
CA ILE A 213 10.77 23.00 -16.01
C ILE A 213 12.02 23.37 -15.21
N ASP A 214 12.54 24.57 -15.47
CA ASP A 214 13.83 25.08 -14.97
C ASP A 214 13.78 25.39 -13.47
N ALA A 215 12.67 25.95 -13.00
CA ALA A 215 12.44 26.20 -11.58
C ALA A 215 12.29 24.86 -10.84
N LYS A 216 13.34 24.46 -10.12
CA LYS A 216 13.30 23.25 -9.30
C LYS A 216 12.20 23.35 -8.25
N ASP A 217 11.38 22.31 -8.17
CA ASP A 217 10.42 22.15 -7.09
C ASP A 217 11.17 21.82 -5.79
N SER A 218 10.85 22.57 -4.74
CA SER A 218 11.35 22.37 -3.38
C SER A 218 10.22 22.38 -2.36
N THR A 219 8.99 22.12 -2.83
CA THR A 219 7.86 21.94 -1.93
C THR A 219 7.97 20.60 -1.20
N THR A 220 7.25 20.48 -0.10
CA THR A 220 7.23 19.27 0.71
C THR A 220 6.72 18.08 -0.11
N LEU A 221 7.48 16.97 -0.17
CA LEU A 221 6.99 15.72 -0.75
C LEU A 221 5.85 15.12 0.08
N PHE A 222 4.89 14.47 -0.61
CA PHE A 222 3.84 13.73 0.08
C PHE A 222 4.43 12.57 0.90
N SER A 223 4.02 12.48 2.16
CA SER A 223 4.42 11.43 3.09
C SER A 223 3.24 10.52 3.41
N THR A 224 3.51 9.24 3.63
CA THR A 224 2.54 8.30 4.21
C THR A 224 3.02 7.93 5.62
N PRO A 225 2.50 8.61 6.65
CA PRO A 225 2.91 8.32 8.02
C PRO A 225 2.61 6.88 8.39
N ASN A 226 3.54 6.27 9.12
CA ASN A 226 3.31 4.94 9.69
C ASN A 226 2.16 5.02 10.69
N MET A 227 1.15 4.20 10.47
CA MET A 227 -0.04 4.11 11.32
C MET A 227 0.15 3.00 12.36
N PRO A 228 -0.56 3.05 13.50
CA PRO A 228 -0.47 1.99 14.50
C PRO A 228 -0.95 0.64 13.94
N VAL A 229 -0.24 -0.42 14.27
CA VAL A 229 -0.57 -1.80 13.89
C VAL A 229 -1.40 -2.44 15.00
N GLY A 230 -2.63 -2.83 14.65
CA GLY A 230 -3.55 -3.51 15.57
C GLY A 230 -3.18 -4.98 15.80
N PHE A 231 -3.74 -5.58 16.85
CA PHE A 231 -3.46 -6.98 17.21
C PHE A 231 -3.80 -7.96 16.08
N GLN A 232 -4.94 -7.77 15.39
CA GLN A 232 -5.36 -8.63 14.27
C GLN A 232 -4.28 -8.67 13.20
N ASP A 233 -3.76 -7.50 12.82
CA ASP A 233 -2.75 -7.37 11.77
C ASP A 233 -1.44 -8.03 12.19
N HIS A 234 -1.02 -7.88 13.46
CA HIS A 234 0.15 -8.58 14.01
C HIS A 234 0.03 -10.11 13.91
N PHE A 235 -1.12 -10.69 14.27
CA PHE A 235 -1.34 -12.13 14.14
C PHE A 235 -1.40 -12.59 12.67
N ILE A 236 -2.01 -11.80 11.78
CA ILE A 236 -1.96 -12.04 10.33
C ILE A 236 -0.51 -12.06 9.83
N GLY A 237 0.28 -11.05 10.20
CA GLY A 237 1.69 -10.94 9.85
C GLY A 237 2.52 -12.11 10.39
N LEU A 238 2.23 -12.55 11.61
CA LEU A 238 2.84 -13.70 12.24
C LEU A 238 2.57 -14.99 11.46
N HIS A 239 1.32 -15.29 11.13
CA HIS A 239 0.97 -16.45 10.29
C HIS A 239 1.63 -16.38 8.92
N ALA A 240 1.55 -15.23 8.24
CA ALA A 240 2.16 -15.02 6.93
C ALA A 240 3.70 -15.21 6.97
N SER A 241 4.37 -14.78 8.03
CA SER A 241 5.83 -14.90 8.19
C SER A 241 6.32 -16.35 8.18
N THR A 242 5.49 -17.31 8.61
CA THR A 242 5.82 -18.75 8.62
C THR A 242 5.87 -19.34 7.22
N LEU A 243 5.23 -18.70 6.24
CA LEU A 243 5.20 -19.14 4.85
C LEU A 243 6.34 -18.52 4.02
N VAL A 244 7.09 -17.57 4.57
CA VAL A 244 8.23 -16.94 3.87
C VAL A 244 9.44 -17.88 3.92
N ARG A 245 9.86 -18.40 2.76
CA ARG A 245 11.00 -19.31 2.66
C ARG A 245 12.32 -18.54 2.56
N ASP A 246 13.35 -18.99 3.29
CA ASP A 246 14.72 -18.49 3.11
C ASP A 246 15.25 -18.79 1.71
N GLY A 247 15.98 -17.84 1.13
CA GLY A 247 16.39 -17.86 -0.28
C GLY A 247 15.28 -17.50 -1.28
N GLY A 248 14.05 -17.27 -0.81
CA GLY A 248 12.90 -17.01 -1.66
C GLY A 248 12.81 -15.58 -2.21
N THR A 249 11.62 -15.25 -2.71
CA THR A 249 11.25 -13.94 -3.24
C THR A 249 10.05 -13.40 -2.48
N LEU A 250 10.07 -12.11 -2.14
CA LEU A 250 9.03 -11.46 -1.36
C LEU A 250 8.39 -10.31 -2.15
N GLN A 251 7.07 -10.36 -2.26
CA GLN A 251 6.23 -9.24 -2.64
C GLN A 251 5.25 -8.96 -1.50
N ILE A 252 5.21 -7.70 -1.06
CA ILE A 252 4.31 -7.23 0.00
C ILE A 252 3.71 -5.89 -0.40
N GLY A 253 2.45 -5.69 -0.05
CA GLY A 253 1.75 -4.42 -0.22
C GLY A 253 2.00 -3.42 0.90
N ILE A 254 1.24 -2.32 0.89
CA ILE A 254 1.25 -1.26 1.91
C ILE A 254 0.29 -1.51 3.07
N GLY A 255 0.42 -0.68 4.09
CA GLY A 255 -0.52 -0.59 5.21
C GLY A 255 -0.14 -1.51 6.37
N SER A 256 -0.97 -1.46 7.41
CA SER A 256 -0.66 -2.07 8.70
C SER A 256 -0.41 -3.57 8.65
N MET A 257 -1.04 -4.32 7.74
CA MET A 257 -0.77 -5.75 7.58
C MET A 257 0.60 -6.05 6.94
N GLY A 258 1.07 -5.20 6.02
CA GLY A 258 2.44 -5.30 5.47
C GLY A 258 3.50 -4.95 6.52
N ASP A 259 3.21 -3.94 7.33
CA ASP A 259 4.06 -3.54 8.47
C ASP A 259 4.11 -4.63 9.54
N ALA A 260 2.98 -5.29 9.82
CA ALA A 260 2.90 -6.43 10.72
C ALA A 260 3.72 -7.64 10.25
N LEU A 261 3.63 -7.99 8.97
CA LEU A 261 4.47 -9.04 8.39
C LEU A 261 5.96 -8.67 8.51
N THR A 262 6.30 -7.41 8.23
CA THR A 262 7.67 -6.91 8.40
C THR A 262 8.14 -7.07 9.84
N ALA A 263 7.31 -6.69 10.82
CA ALA A 263 7.59 -6.86 12.24
C ALA A 263 7.84 -8.33 12.62
N ALA A 264 7.01 -9.25 12.13
CA ALA A 264 7.15 -10.68 12.37
C ALA A 264 8.44 -11.24 11.75
N LEU A 265 8.83 -10.80 10.56
CA LEU A 265 10.09 -11.20 9.92
C LEU A 265 11.33 -10.64 10.66
N LEU A 266 11.26 -9.41 11.18
CA LEU A 266 12.29 -8.85 12.04
C LEU A 266 12.44 -9.65 13.33
N ALA A 267 11.33 -9.99 13.99
CA ALA A 267 11.34 -10.84 15.19
C ALA A 267 11.90 -12.23 14.89
N ARG A 268 11.48 -12.86 13.77
CA ARG A 268 12.02 -14.14 13.32
C ARG A 268 13.53 -14.10 13.12
N GLN A 269 14.10 -12.99 12.68
CA GLN A 269 15.53 -12.82 12.47
C GLN A 269 16.30 -12.48 13.75
N ALA A 270 15.78 -11.56 14.56
CA ALA A 270 16.51 -10.94 15.67
C ALA A 270 16.24 -11.58 17.05
N ASP A 271 15.03 -12.10 17.28
CA ASP A 271 14.60 -12.76 18.53
C ASP A 271 13.81 -14.05 18.19
N ASN A 272 14.49 -14.98 17.50
CA ASN A 272 13.84 -16.19 16.99
C ASN A 272 13.26 -17.07 18.11
N GLU A 273 13.88 -17.09 19.28
CA GLU A 273 13.39 -17.85 20.44
C GLU A 273 12.00 -17.35 20.88
N ALA A 274 11.84 -16.04 21.05
CA ALA A 274 10.55 -15.46 21.42
C ALA A 274 9.51 -15.60 20.31
N TYR A 275 9.93 -15.41 19.05
CA TYR A 275 9.09 -15.65 17.89
C TYR A 275 8.51 -17.08 17.90
N ARG A 276 9.35 -18.11 18.12
CA ARG A 276 8.90 -19.50 18.18
C ARG A 276 8.04 -19.82 19.41
N LEU A 277 8.32 -19.18 20.54
CA LEU A 277 7.47 -19.29 21.72
C LEU A 277 6.07 -18.73 21.43
N LEU A 278 5.98 -17.56 20.82
CA LEU A 278 4.71 -16.97 20.40
C LEU A 278 3.98 -17.86 19.39
N LEU A 279 4.68 -18.42 18.40
CA LEU A 279 4.13 -19.40 17.46
C LEU A 279 3.54 -20.64 18.15
N THR A 280 4.12 -21.03 19.28
CA THR A 280 3.60 -22.13 20.11
C THR A 280 2.31 -21.73 20.80
N ASP A 281 2.26 -20.53 21.39
CA ASP A 281 1.10 -20.00 22.11
C ASP A 281 -0.12 -19.73 21.22
N ILE A 282 0.08 -19.53 19.91
CA ILE A 282 -1.02 -19.41 18.92
C ILE A 282 -1.37 -20.74 18.24
N ASP A 283 -0.79 -21.85 18.71
CA ASP A 283 -1.01 -23.20 18.18
C ASP A 283 -0.68 -23.35 16.68
N VAL A 284 0.33 -22.62 16.17
CA VAL A 284 0.63 -22.59 14.73
C VAL A 284 1.00 -23.97 14.15
N TYR A 285 1.43 -24.90 15.00
CA TYR A 285 1.89 -26.23 14.58
C TYR A 285 0.77 -27.12 14.02
N GLN A 286 -0.49 -26.73 14.16
CA GLN A 286 -1.56 -27.38 13.40
C GLN A 286 -1.39 -27.24 11.88
N TRP A 287 -0.64 -26.22 11.43
CA TRP A 287 -0.21 -26.04 10.04
C TRP A 287 1.23 -26.49 9.78
N ALA A 288 1.87 -27.23 10.69
CA ALA A 288 3.27 -27.64 10.56
C ALA A 288 3.58 -28.35 9.21
N PRO A 289 2.72 -29.24 8.66
CA PRO A 289 2.97 -29.83 7.35
C PRO A 289 3.01 -28.79 6.21
N LEU A 290 2.13 -27.79 6.26
CA LEU A 290 2.10 -26.70 5.29
C LEU A 290 3.33 -25.81 5.44
N ILE A 291 3.66 -25.39 6.66
CA ILE A 291 4.80 -24.52 6.96
C ILE A 291 6.12 -25.19 6.55
N SER A 292 6.28 -26.49 6.83
CA SER A 292 7.48 -27.22 6.43
C SER A 292 7.60 -27.35 4.91
N ARG A 293 6.46 -27.51 4.22
CA ARG A 293 6.43 -27.65 2.76
C ARG A 293 6.69 -26.31 2.07
N GLU A 294 6.10 -25.22 2.56
CA GLU A 294 6.04 -23.95 1.84
C GLU A 294 6.90 -22.84 2.45
N GLY A 295 7.39 -22.95 3.68
CA GLY A 295 8.02 -21.83 4.36
C GLY A 295 9.11 -22.26 5.32
N GLY A 296 9.05 -21.72 6.52
CA GLY A 296 10.02 -21.98 7.58
C GLY A 296 9.85 -21.00 8.73
N VAL A 297 10.48 -21.35 9.86
CA VAL A 297 10.43 -20.56 11.11
C VAL A 297 11.82 -20.18 11.61
N ASP A 298 12.88 -20.66 10.95
CA ASP A 298 14.27 -20.37 11.30
C ASP A 298 14.72 -19.03 10.71
N PRO A 299 15.75 -18.36 11.27
CA PRO A 299 16.32 -17.14 10.70
C PRO A 299 16.77 -17.30 9.24
N PHE A 300 16.87 -16.18 8.52
CA PHE A 300 17.24 -16.16 7.12
C PHE A 300 18.76 -16.30 6.95
N ALA A 301 19.22 -17.43 6.42
CA ALA A 301 20.63 -17.69 6.15
C ALA A 301 21.05 -17.17 4.77
N ARG A 302 20.24 -17.40 3.74
CA ARG A 302 20.49 -16.86 2.38
C ARG A 302 19.92 -15.45 2.23
N GLY A 303 18.82 -15.14 2.92
CA GLY A 303 18.09 -13.90 2.76
C GLY A 303 17.06 -13.97 1.63
N LEU A 304 16.38 -12.86 1.42
CA LEU A 304 15.29 -12.71 0.45
C LEU A 304 15.69 -11.77 -0.68
N TYR A 305 15.05 -11.95 -1.83
CA TYR A 305 14.99 -11.00 -2.93
C TYR A 305 13.64 -10.29 -2.88
N GLY A 306 13.64 -8.95 -2.87
CA GLY A 306 12.42 -8.15 -2.96
C GLY A 306 12.01 -7.92 -4.40
N CYS A 307 10.82 -8.35 -4.80
CA CYS A 307 10.28 -8.05 -6.13
C CYS A 307 8.83 -7.63 -5.96
N SER A 308 8.60 -6.33 -5.77
CA SER A 308 7.29 -5.81 -5.40
C SER A 308 6.88 -4.66 -6.32
N GLU A 309 5.59 -4.59 -6.62
CA GLU A 309 5.02 -3.47 -7.36
C GLU A 309 5.37 -2.13 -6.69
N MET A 310 5.24 -2.09 -5.36
CA MET A 310 5.64 -0.94 -4.56
C MET A 310 6.86 -1.27 -3.71
N PHE A 311 7.91 -0.45 -3.80
CA PHE A 311 9.03 -0.48 -2.88
C PHE A 311 8.63 0.25 -1.58
N VAL A 312 8.01 -0.52 -0.68
CA VAL A 312 7.51 -0.03 0.61
C VAL A 312 8.61 0.12 1.66
N ASN A 313 8.37 0.96 2.68
CA ASN A 313 9.29 1.16 3.81
C ASN A 313 9.69 -0.16 4.48
N GLY A 314 8.76 -1.11 4.60
CA GLY A 314 9.04 -2.43 5.15
C GLY A 314 10.17 -3.19 4.44
N LEU A 315 10.25 -3.12 3.10
CA LEU A 315 11.34 -3.77 2.35
C LEU A 315 12.69 -3.09 2.63
N LEU A 316 12.73 -1.77 2.80
CA LEU A 316 13.97 -1.07 3.16
C LEU A 316 14.41 -1.43 4.58
N VAL A 317 13.47 -1.50 5.53
CA VAL A 317 13.76 -1.93 6.91
C VAL A 317 14.28 -3.38 6.94
N LEU A 318 13.70 -4.29 6.14
CA LEU A 318 14.20 -5.67 6.01
C LEU A 318 15.58 -5.72 5.37
N ALA A 319 15.88 -4.83 4.41
CA ALA A 319 17.22 -4.73 3.82
C ALA A 319 18.25 -4.22 4.83
N ASP A 320 17.91 -3.22 5.63
CA ASP A 320 18.76 -2.69 6.71
C ASP A 320 19.00 -3.74 7.81
N ALA A 321 18.01 -4.59 8.10
CA ALA A 321 18.15 -5.75 8.99
C ALA A 321 18.91 -6.93 8.37
N GLY A 322 19.36 -6.82 7.12
CA GLY A 322 20.06 -7.87 6.39
C GLY A 322 19.20 -9.06 5.99
N ILE A 323 17.88 -8.97 6.06
CA ILE A 323 16.95 -10.02 5.64
C ILE A 323 16.80 -9.99 4.11
N ILE A 324 16.59 -8.81 3.53
CA ILE A 324 16.64 -8.62 2.07
C ILE A 324 18.09 -8.35 1.68
N ARG A 325 18.73 -9.38 1.15
CA ARG A 325 20.14 -9.34 0.73
C ARG A 325 20.47 -10.28 -0.43
N ARG A 326 19.54 -11.16 -0.83
CA ARG A 326 19.77 -12.08 -1.94
C ARG A 326 19.76 -11.26 -3.23
N LYS A 327 20.90 -11.24 -3.92
CA LYS A 327 21.05 -10.56 -5.21
C LYS A 327 20.47 -11.40 -6.35
N VAL A 328 19.95 -10.69 -7.34
CA VAL A 328 19.59 -11.22 -8.66
C VAL A 328 20.32 -10.42 -9.75
N TYR A 329 20.56 -11.06 -10.88
CA TYR A 329 21.42 -10.55 -11.95
C TYR A 329 20.66 -10.43 -13.27
N PRO A 330 21.06 -9.53 -14.18
CA PRO A 330 20.26 -9.14 -15.33
C PRO A 330 20.29 -10.12 -16.51
N ASP A 331 21.11 -11.17 -16.46
CA ASP A 331 21.20 -12.18 -17.51
C ASP A 331 21.10 -13.62 -16.97
N VAL A 332 20.66 -14.52 -17.85
CA VAL A 332 20.37 -15.91 -17.51
C VAL A 332 21.62 -16.65 -17.02
N ALA A 333 22.74 -16.50 -17.72
CA ALA A 333 23.96 -17.26 -17.41
C ALA A 333 24.53 -16.87 -16.03
N THR A 334 24.59 -15.58 -15.73
CA THR A 334 25.03 -15.08 -14.42
C THR A 334 24.05 -15.49 -13.32
N GLN A 335 22.73 -15.41 -13.59
CA GLN A 335 21.72 -15.82 -12.60
C GLN A 335 21.77 -17.33 -12.30
N GLU A 336 22.04 -18.18 -13.30
CA GLU A 336 22.23 -19.62 -13.10
C GLU A 336 23.46 -19.89 -12.22
N GLN A 337 24.58 -19.20 -12.47
CA GLN A 337 25.78 -19.30 -11.62
C GLN A 337 25.51 -18.86 -10.19
N ALA A 338 24.75 -17.76 -10.00
CA ALA A 338 24.33 -17.28 -8.69
C ALA A 338 23.46 -18.32 -7.96
N ASN A 339 22.49 -18.90 -8.66
CA ASN A 339 21.60 -19.93 -8.10
C ASN A 339 22.37 -21.20 -7.72
N ALA A 340 23.41 -21.55 -8.47
CA ALA A 340 24.31 -22.67 -8.18
C ALA A 340 25.36 -22.37 -7.07
N GLY A 341 25.43 -21.12 -6.58
CA GLY A 341 26.43 -20.70 -5.58
C GLY A 341 27.86 -20.63 -6.13
N LEU A 342 28.01 -20.45 -7.45
CA LEU A 342 29.30 -20.41 -8.14
C LEU A 342 29.77 -18.98 -8.42
N LEU A 343 28.93 -17.98 -8.17
CA LEU A 343 29.22 -16.58 -8.46
C LEU A 343 29.93 -15.90 -7.28
N ASP A 344 30.97 -15.14 -7.56
CA ASP A 344 31.56 -14.20 -6.60
C ASP A 344 30.79 -12.88 -6.63
N ASP A 345 29.84 -12.73 -5.69
CA ASP A 345 29.00 -11.54 -5.54
C ASP A 345 29.79 -10.24 -5.32
N ALA A 346 31.05 -10.31 -4.88
CA ALA A 346 31.91 -9.14 -4.72
C ALA A 346 32.53 -8.69 -6.06
N ALA A 347 32.68 -9.62 -7.01
CA ALA A 347 33.18 -9.35 -8.34
C ALA A 347 32.08 -8.92 -9.34
N GLN A 348 30.79 -9.04 -8.96
CA GLN A 348 29.64 -8.67 -9.80
C GLN A 348 28.87 -7.48 -9.20
N PRO A 349 29.13 -6.25 -9.68
CA PRO A 349 28.60 -5.04 -9.06
C PRO A 349 27.13 -4.74 -9.40
N ASP A 350 26.54 -5.41 -10.39
CA ASP A 350 25.20 -5.17 -10.94
C ASP A 350 24.09 -5.99 -10.27
N GLY A 351 24.41 -6.71 -9.19
CA GLY A 351 23.43 -7.50 -8.44
C GLY A 351 22.39 -6.63 -7.71
N VAL A 352 21.12 -6.90 -7.97
CA VAL A 352 19.96 -6.20 -7.41
C VAL A 352 19.32 -7.02 -6.30
N SER A 353 18.99 -6.39 -5.17
CA SER A 353 18.29 -7.03 -4.04
C SER A 353 16.82 -6.65 -3.96
N ILE A 354 16.42 -5.52 -4.56
CA ILE A 354 15.04 -5.06 -4.63
C ILE A 354 14.73 -4.56 -6.04
N HIS A 355 13.68 -5.10 -6.66
CA HIS A 355 13.00 -4.48 -7.80
C HIS A 355 11.69 -3.87 -7.32
N GLY A 356 11.47 -2.60 -7.66
CA GLY A 356 10.29 -1.80 -7.32
C GLY A 356 9.71 -1.08 -8.54
N GLY A 357 8.39 -0.96 -8.65
CA GLY A 357 7.73 -0.25 -9.76
C GLY A 357 7.54 1.22 -9.45
N PHE A 358 7.15 1.49 -8.21
CA PHE A 358 7.08 2.83 -7.64
C PHE A 358 7.30 2.78 -6.13
N PHE A 359 7.49 3.93 -5.48
CA PHE A 359 7.50 4.01 -4.02
C PHE A 359 6.80 5.27 -3.49
N LEU A 360 6.31 5.12 -2.27
CA LEU A 360 5.71 6.15 -1.42
C LEU A 360 5.90 5.67 0.02
N GLY A 361 6.28 6.56 0.93
CA GLY A 361 6.63 6.19 2.29
C GLY A 361 6.60 7.38 3.26
N PRO A 362 7.02 7.16 4.51
CA PRO A 362 7.24 8.24 5.45
C PRO A 362 8.43 9.11 5.01
N ARG A 363 8.57 10.33 5.55
CA ARG A 363 9.70 11.22 5.21
C ARG A 363 11.06 10.58 5.47
N SER A 364 11.17 9.81 6.55
CA SER A 364 12.37 9.07 6.92
C SER A 364 12.80 8.07 5.84
N PHE A 365 11.86 7.49 5.10
CA PHE A 365 12.14 6.59 3.98
C PHE A 365 12.85 7.32 2.83
N TYR A 366 12.35 8.51 2.44
CA TYR A 366 13.00 9.31 1.40
C TYR A 366 14.38 9.81 1.82
N GLN A 367 14.49 10.32 3.06
CA GLN A 367 15.76 10.77 3.62
C GLN A 367 16.80 9.64 3.62
N ARG A 368 16.39 8.44 4.04
CA ARG A 368 17.26 7.27 4.06
C ARG A 368 17.78 6.90 2.67
N LEU A 369 16.94 6.99 1.63
CA LEU A 369 17.36 6.78 0.24
C LEU A 369 18.31 7.87 -0.27
N GLN A 370 18.09 9.13 0.09
CA GLN A 370 18.98 10.24 -0.29
C GLN A 370 20.37 10.13 0.35
N GLU A 371 20.43 9.79 1.65
CA GLU A 371 21.68 9.63 2.40
C GLU A 371 22.47 8.38 1.99
N MET A 372 21.83 7.48 1.24
CA MET A 372 22.42 6.22 0.82
C MET A 372 23.47 6.42 -0.28
N THR A 373 24.62 5.76 -0.11
CA THR A 373 25.70 5.74 -1.12
C THR A 373 25.17 5.24 -2.46
N HIS A 374 25.75 5.74 -3.56
CA HIS A 374 25.38 5.33 -4.92
C HIS A 374 25.44 3.80 -5.08
N THR A 375 26.52 3.15 -4.63
CA THR A 375 26.70 1.68 -4.72
C THR A 375 25.60 0.91 -3.99
N LYS A 376 25.10 1.41 -2.87
CA LYS A 376 24.00 0.76 -2.15
C LYS A 376 22.66 0.99 -2.86
N ARG A 377 22.41 2.21 -3.39
CA ARG A 377 21.21 2.50 -4.21
C ARG A 377 21.14 1.67 -5.49
N MET A 378 22.27 1.33 -6.11
CA MET A 378 22.32 0.41 -7.26
C MET A 378 21.75 -0.99 -6.95
N GLN A 379 21.66 -1.38 -5.68
CA GLN A 379 21.04 -2.65 -5.28
C GLN A 379 19.50 -2.58 -5.27
N PHE A 380 18.92 -1.39 -5.47
CA PHE A 380 17.48 -1.12 -5.50
C PHE A 380 17.12 -0.56 -6.87
N ASN A 381 16.68 -1.43 -7.77
CA ASN A 381 16.35 -1.05 -9.14
C ASN A 381 14.86 -0.68 -9.24
N MET A 382 14.59 0.59 -9.50
CA MET A 382 13.25 1.06 -9.81
C MET A 382 13.00 0.87 -11.31
N THR A 383 12.03 0.03 -11.69
CA THR A 383 11.84 -0.42 -13.08
C THR A 383 10.36 -0.40 -13.50
N ARG A 384 10.11 -0.77 -14.76
CA ARG A 384 8.79 -0.77 -15.38
C ARG A 384 7.84 -1.77 -14.72
N ILE A 385 6.56 -1.44 -14.66
CA ILE A 385 5.58 -2.29 -13.97
C ILE A 385 5.39 -3.65 -14.64
N SER A 386 5.51 -3.71 -15.98
CA SER A 386 5.45 -4.98 -16.74
C SER A 386 6.57 -5.96 -16.36
N TYR A 387 7.75 -5.46 -15.95
CA TYR A 387 8.82 -6.35 -15.48
C TYR A 387 8.38 -7.08 -14.23
N ILE A 388 7.79 -6.37 -13.27
CA ILE A 388 7.45 -6.85 -11.93
C ILE A 388 6.19 -7.72 -11.96
N ASN A 389 5.15 -7.24 -12.65
CA ASN A 389 3.82 -7.81 -12.59
C ASN A 389 3.62 -8.96 -13.59
N GLU A 390 4.49 -9.14 -14.57
CA GLU A 390 4.35 -10.18 -15.58
C GLU A 390 5.57 -11.10 -15.64
N LEU A 391 5.34 -12.35 -16.05
CA LEU A 391 6.41 -13.24 -16.51
C LEU A 391 6.72 -13.05 -18.00
N TYR A 392 5.77 -12.54 -18.79
CA TYR A 392 5.99 -12.24 -20.19
C TYR A 392 7.14 -11.24 -20.35
N GLY A 393 7.97 -11.48 -21.37
CA GLY A 393 9.24 -10.78 -21.56
C GLY A 393 10.28 -11.19 -20.52
N GLN A 394 11.39 -11.80 -20.98
CA GLN A 394 12.46 -12.33 -20.12
C GLN A 394 11.97 -13.39 -19.10
N GLU A 395 11.03 -14.23 -19.51
CA GLU A 395 10.39 -15.22 -18.64
C GLU A 395 11.41 -16.17 -17.99
N GLU A 396 12.36 -16.68 -18.76
CA GLU A 396 13.43 -17.57 -18.27
C GLU A 396 14.21 -16.93 -17.13
N LEU A 397 14.65 -15.69 -17.31
CA LEU A 397 15.35 -14.92 -16.28
C LEU A 397 14.47 -14.71 -15.05
N LYS A 398 13.24 -14.22 -15.23
CA LYS A 398 12.32 -13.96 -14.12
C LYS A 398 12.02 -15.22 -13.32
N ARG A 399 11.93 -16.39 -13.95
CA ARG A 399 11.78 -17.69 -13.28
C ARG A 399 12.99 -18.06 -12.44
N LEU A 400 14.20 -17.87 -12.98
CA LEU A 400 15.44 -18.11 -12.24
C LEU A 400 15.62 -17.15 -11.05
N GLN A 401 15.17 -15.91 -11.20
CA GLN A 401 15.23 -14.91 -10.13
C GLN A 401 14.17 -15.14 -9.04
N ARG A 402 12.93 -15.47 -9.41
CA ARG A 402 11.76 -15.51 -8.52
C ARG A 402 11.51 -16.87 -7.88
N GLN A 403 12.53 -17.43 -7.25
CA GLN A 403 12.44 -18.70 -6.51
C GLN A 403 11.52 -18.57 -5.29
N ASP A 404 10.70 -19.59 -5.04
CA ASP A 404 9.84 -19.72 -3.85
C ASP A 404 9.06 -18.43 -3.50
N ALA A 405 8.52 -17.77 -4.51
CA ALA A 405 7.94 -16.43 -4.35
C ALA A 405 6.69 -16.43 -3.45
N ARG A 406 6.62 -15.50 -2.51
CA ARG A 406 5.42 -15.25 -1.69
C ARG A 406 4.83 -13.91 -2.10
N PHE A 407 3.68 -13.99 -2.75
CA PHE A 407 2.92 -12.83 -3.21
C PHE A 407 1.80 -12.55 -2.23
N ILE A 408 1.99 -11.54 -1.37
CA ILE A 408 1.13 -11.28 -0.22
C ILE A 408 0.32 -10.02 -0.49
N ASN A 409 -0.99 -10.19 -0.64
CA ASN A 409 -1.91 -9.11 -1.00
C ASN A 409 -3.11 -9.08 -0.05
N SER A 410 -3.59 -7.88 0.27
CA SER A 410 -4.79 -7.73 1.10
C SER A 410 -6.07 -7.96 0.29
N ALA A 411 -7.11 -8.47 0.96
CA ALA A 411 -8.47 -8.51 0.47
C ALA A 411 -9.40 -7.82 1.49
N ILE A 412 -10.50 -7.25 1.00
CA ILE A 412 -11.57 -6.72 1.85
C ILE A 412 -12.37 -7.89 2.42
N THR A 413 -12.73 -8.83 1.56
CA THR A 413 -13.62 -9.95 1.85
C THR A 413 -13.21 -11.17 1.03
N VAL A 414 -13.44 -12.37 1.58
CA VAL A 414 -13.33 -13.64 0.85
C VAL A 414 -14.66 -14.41 0.99
N THR A 415 -15.15 -14.97 -0.10
CA THR A 415 -16.32 -15.87 -0.05
C THR A 415 -15.92 -17.26 0.45
N LEU A 416 -16.85 -18.01 1.03
CA LEU A 416 -16.61 -19.39 1.48
C LEU A 416 -16.24 -20.35 0.34
N LEU A 417 -16.45 -19.95 -0.92
CA LEU A 417 -15.97 -20.69 -2.09
C LEU A 417 -14.55 -20.30 -2.52
N GLY A 418 -13.92 -19.33 -1.85
CA GLY A 418 -12.55 -18.88 -2.05
C GLY A 418 -12.38 -17.79 -3.11
N ALA A 419 -13.42 -17.04 -3.46
CA ALA A 419 -13.26 -15.84 -4.29
C ALA A 419 -12.85 -14.64 -3.43
N GLY A 420 -11.86 -13.87 -3.86
CA GLY A 420 -11.38 -12.67 -3.16
C GLY A 420 -11.95 -11.38 -3.75
N VAL A 421 -12.23 -10.41 -2.89
CA VAL A 421 -12.72 -9.07 -3.25
C VAL A 421 -11.79 -8.03 -2.64
N ALA A 422 -11.28 -7.10 -3.46
CA ALA A 422 -10.29 -6.12 -3.05
C ALA A 422 -10.57 -4.67 -3.52
N ASP A 423 -11.43 -4.45 -4.52
CA ASP A 423 -11.54 -3.15 -5.19
C ASP A 423 -12.93 -2.49 -5.17
N GLN A 424 -14.01 -3.25 -4.96
CA GLN A 424 -15.39 -2.74 -4.99
C GLN A 424 -16.19 -3.13 -3.75
N LEU A 425 -17.16 -2.29 -3.40
CA LEU A 425 -18.26 -2.63 -2.49
C LEU A 425 -19.28 -3.52 -3.20
N GLU A 426 -20.17 -4.15 -2.42
CA GLU A 426 -21.18 -5.07 -2.92
C GLU A 426 -22.21 -4.40 -3.86
N ASP A 427 -22.42 -3.09 -3.70
CA ASP A 427 -23.31 -2.29 -4.55
C ASP A 427 -22.63 -1.76 -5.84
N GLY A 428 -21.40 -2.21 -6.12
CA GLY A 428 -20.65 -1.88 -7.32
C GLY A 428 -19.84 -0.58 -7.24
N ARG A 429 -19.97 0.19 -6.14
CA ARG A 429 -19.11 1.37 -5.94
C ARG A 429 -17.65 0.96 -5.79
N VAL A 430 -16.78 1.65 -6.51
CA VAL A 430 -15.34 1.42 -6.52
C VAL A 430 -14.73 2.03 -5.27
N LEU A 431 -14.07 1.18 -4.48
CA LEU A 431 -13.36 1.59 -3.27
C LEU A 431 -11.96 2.11 -3.62
N SER A 432 -11.23 1.42 -4.49
CA SER A 432 -9.86 1.76 -4.88
C SER A 432 -9.59 1.42 -6.35
N GLY A 433 -9.31 0.15 -6.63
CA GLY A 433 -9.02 -0.40 -7.95
C GLY A 433 -8.29 -1.75 -7.85
N VAL A 434 -8.22 -2.48 -8.97
CA VAL A 434 -7.68 -3.86 -8.99
C VAL A 434 -6.16 -3.94 -8.80
N GLY A 435 -5.43 -2.89 -9.18
CA GLY A 435 -3.97 -2.81 -9.07
C GLY A 435 -3.23 -3.91 -9.84
N GLY A 436 -2.10 -4.38 -9.30
CA GLY A 436 -1.39 -5.57 -9.77
C GLY A 436 -1.80 -6.88 -9.10
N GLN A 437 -2.87 -6.91 -8.31
CA GLN A 437 -3.18 -8.09 -7.47
C GLN A 437 -3.35 -9.36 -8.32
N TYR A 438 -4.18 -9.31 -9.38
CA TYR A 438 -4.37 -10.44 -10.29
C TYR A 438 -3.06 -10.95 -10.90
N ASN A 439 -2.17 -10.03 -11.27
CA ASN A 439 -0.87 -10.33 -11.86
C ASN A 439 -0.02 -11.20 -10.93
N PHE A 440 0.06 -10.86 -9.64
CA PHE A 440 0.78 -11.65 -8.67
C PHE A 440 0.09 -12.98 -8.34
N VAL A 441 -1.25 -13.03 -8.33
CA VAL A 441 -1.97 -14.30 -8.23
C VAL A 441 -1.58 -15.23 -9.38
N ALA A 442 -1.62 -14.75 -10.62
CA ALA A 442 -1.25 -15.52 -11.80
C ALA A 442 0.21 -16.03 -11.71
N GLN A 443 1.14 -15.18 -11.28
CA GLN A 443 2.53 -15.59 -11.04
C GLN A 443 2.65 -16.67 -9.96
N GLY A 444 1.86 -16.58 -8.88
CA GLY A 444 1.82 -17.60 -7.83
C GLY A 444 1.42 -19.00 -8.33
N HIS A 445 0.64 -19.09 -9.41
CA HIS A 445 0.29 -20.35 -10.06
C HIS A 445 1.28 -20.79 -11.15
N ALA A 446 2.05 -19.85 -11.70
CA ALA A 446 2.96 -20.11 -12.82
C ALA A 446 4.41 -20.41 -12.41
N LEU A 447 4.88 -19.85 -11.30
CA LEU A 447 6.25 -20.01 -10.79
C LEU A 447 6.37 -21.25 -9.90
N GLU A 448 7.49 -21.97 -10.04
CA GLU A 448 7.79 -23.13 -9.21
C GLU A 448 7.99 -22.71 -7.74
N GLY A 449 7.36 -23.44 -6.82
CA GLY A 449 7.42 -23.15 -5.38
C GLY A 449 6.73 -21.85 -4.95
N ALA A 450 6.12 -21.10 -5.87
CA ALA A 450 5.46 -19.84 -5.56
C ALA A 450 4.05 -20.03 -5.00
N ARG A 451 3.64 -19.12 -4.12
CA ARG A 451 2.31 -19.07 -3.50
C ARG A 451 1.76 -17.64 -3.54
N SER A 452 0.49 -17.54 -3.91
CA SER A 452 -0.37 -16.38 -3.76
C SER A 452 -1.08 -16.45 -2.41
N ILE A 453 -0.94 -15.40 -1.61
CA ILE A 453 -1.47 -15.32 -0.25
C ILE A 453 -2.37 -14.10 -0.15
N LEU A 454 -3.66 -14.33 0.08
CA LEU A 454 -4.60 -13.27 0.43
C LEU A 454 -4.67 -13.13 1.95
N ILE A 455 -4.50 -11.91 2.44
CA ILE A 455 -4.59 -11.60 3.87
C ILE A 455 -5.78 -10.68 4.13
N LEU A 456 -6.52 -10.94 5.20
CA LEU A 456 -7.63 -10.11 5.64
C LEU A 456 -7.91 -10.33 7.12
N ARG A 457 -8.45 -9.32 7.80
CA ARG A 457 -9.05 -9.51 9.12
C ARG A 457 -10.27 -10.40 8.95
N SER A 458 -10.51 -11.38 9.81
CA SER A 458 -11.68 -12.26 9.71
C SER A 458 -12.99 -11.50 9.97
N TRP A 459 -12.93 -10.39 10.71
CA TRP A 459 -14.08 -9.59 11.08
C TRP A 459 -13.71 -8.11 11.14
N ARG A 460 -14.73 -7.26 11.12
CA ARG A 460 -14.62 -5.81 11.27
C ARG A 460 -15.76 -5.27 12.12
N GLU A 461 -15.51 -4.13 12.75
CA GLU A 461 -16.56 -3.34 13.40
C GLU A 461 -16.69 -1.99 12.69
N ALA A 462 -17.90 -1.63 12.29
CA ALA A 462 -18.21 -0.35 11.66
C ALA A 462 -19.52 0.19 12.22
N ALA A 463 -19.54 1.45 12.65
CA ALA A 463 -20.73 2.09 13.26
C ALA A 463 -21.36 1.28 14.43
N GLY A 464 -20.54 0.50 15.14
CA GLY A 464 -20.96 -0.36 16.25
C GLY A 464 -21.52 -1.72 15.83
N GLU A 465 -21.55 -2.03 14.54
CA GLU A 465 -21.95 -3.32 14.01
C GLU A 465 -20.71 -4.18 13.73
N VAL A 466 -20.69 -5.38 14.30
CA VAL A 466 -19.64 -6.38 14.05
C VAL A 466 -20.09 -7.28 12.90
N SER A 467 -19.25 -7.40 11.86
CA SER A 467 -19.53 -8.22 10.67
C SER A 467 -18.33 -9.07 10.29
N SER A 468 -18.60 -10.20 9.61
CA SER A 468 -17.58 -11.07 9.04
C SER A 468 -17.02 -10.51 7.73
N ASN A 469 -15.72 -10.70 7.50
CA ASN A 469 -15.08 -10.53 6.19
C ASN A 469 -14.92 -11.89 5.45
N ILE A 470 -15.28 -13.00 6.08
CA ILE A 470 -15.51 -14.28 5.40
C ILE A 470 -17.02 -14.44 5.24
N VAL A 471 -17.50 -14.40 4.00
CA VAL A 471 -18.94 -14.35 3.67
C VAL A 471 -19.35 -15.54 2.84
N TRP A 472 -20.64 -15.87 2.78
CA TRP A 472 -21.11 -16.90 1.87
C TRP A 472 -21.05 -16.44 0.40
N GLU A 473 -21.56 -15.25 0.13
CA GLU A 473 -21.63 -14.65 -1.20
C GLU A 473 -21.28 -13.16 -1.18
N TYR A 474 -20.94 -12.61 -2.35
CA TYR A 474 -20.66 -11.20 -2.55
C TYR A 474 -21.00 -10.82 -4.00
N GLY A 475 -21.45 -9.58 -4.24
CA GLY A 475 -21.92 -9.12 -5.56
C GLY A 475 -20.85 -9.12 -6.68
N HIS A 476 -19.56 -9.09 -6.32
CA HIS A 476 -18.44 -8.96 -7.25
C HIS A 476 -17.23 -9.80 -6.80
N CYS A 477 -16.25 -9.99 -7.68
CA CYS A 477 -14.96 -10.59 -7.32
C CYS A 477 -13.79 -9.98 -8.10
N THR A 478 -12.67 -9.78 -7.40
CA THR A 478 -11.39 -9.36 -7.98
C THR A 478 -10.57 -10.60 -8.36
N ILE A 479 -10.48 -11.56 -7.43
CA ILE A 479 -9.77 -12.82 -7.62
C ILE A 479 -10.78 -13.96 -7.70
N PRO A 480 -11.00 -14.56 -8.88
CA PRO A 480 -11.99 -15.60 -9.06
C PRO A 480 -11.57 -16.90 -8.35
N ARG A 481 -12.56 -17.67 -7.87
CA ARG A 481 -12.33 -18.87 -7.04
C ARG A 481 -11.45 -19.96 -7.66
N HIS A 482 -11.30 -20.01 -8.99
CA HIS A 482 -10.42 -20.99 -9.64
C HIS A 482 -8.92 -20.63 -9.52
N LEU A 483 -8.61 -19.40 -9.07
CA LEU A 483 -7.26 -18.94 -8.75
C LEU A 483 -7.00 -18.91 -7.23
N ARG A 484 -7.92 -19.44 -6.41
CA ARG A 484 -7.76 -19.52 -4.96
C ARG A 484 -6.48 -20.26 -4.59
N ASP A 485 -5.80 -19.77 -3.57
CA ASP A 485 -4.55 -20.34 -3.12
C ASP A 485 -4.45 -20.36 -1.59
N ILE A 486 -3.78 -19.39 -0.95
CA ILE A 486 -3.77 -19.29 0.51
C ILE A 486 -4.61 -18.09 0.95
N VAL A 487 -5.38 -18.27 2.03
CA VAL A 487 -6.04 -17.18 2.75
C VAL A 487 -5.56 -17.17 4.21
N ILE A 488 -5.24 -16.00 4.76
CA ILE A 488 -4.78 -15.84 6.15
C ILE A 488 -5.64 -14.79 6.85
N THR A 489 -6.11 -15.15 8.04
CA THR A 489 -6.69 -14.21 9.01
C THR A 489 -5.84 -14.19 10.28
N GLU A 490 -6.25 -13.37 11.26
CA GLU A 490 -5.65 -13.34 12.59
C GLU A 490 -5.78 -14.68 13.35
N TYR A 491 -6.59 -15.61 12.84
CA TYR A 491 -6.82 -16.91 13.46
C TYR A 491 -6.06 -18.05 12.80
N GLY A 492 -5.51 -17.89 11.59
CA GLY A 492 -4.78 -18.98 10.95
C GLY A 492 -4.59 -18.91 9.45
N ILE A 493 -4.26 -20.07 8.88
CA ILE A 493 -3.93 -20.26 7.46
C ILE A 493 -4.89 -21.26 6.81
N ALA A 494 -5.50 -20.90 5.69
CA ALA A 494 -6.31 -21.79 4.86
C ALA A 494 -5.62 -22.07 3.52
N ASP A 495 -5.25 -23.33 3.26
CA ASP A 495 -4.64 -23.81 2.01
C ASP A 495 -5.72 -24.36 1.07
N LEU A 496 -6.03 -23.62 0.00
CA LEU A 496 -7.21 -23.82 -0.85
C LEU A 496 -6.88 -24.36 -2.24
N ARG A 497 -5.62 -24.28 -2.66
CA ARG A 497 -5.18 -24.64 -4.02
C ARG A 497 -5.47 -26.10 -4.31
N GLY A 498 -6.18 -26.37 -5.41
CA GLY A 498 -6.51 -27.73 -5.85
C GLY A 498 -7.49 -28.50 -4.95
N GLN A 499 -8.05 -27.87 -3.91
CA GLN A 499 -8.99 -28.51 -2.99
C GLN A 499 -10.41 -28.53 -3.55
N THR A 500 -11.25 -29.45 -3.05
CA THR A 500 -12.69 -29.47 -3.35
C THR A 500 -13.42 -28.33 -2.64
N ASP A 501 -14.60 -27.93 -3.12
CA ASP A 501 -15.39 -26.87 -2.47
C ASP A 501 -15.66 -27.17 -0.99
N ALA A 502 -15.99 -28.41 -0.63
CA ALA A 502 -16.21 -28.79 0.77
C ALA A 502 -14.96 -28.58 1.63
N LYS A 503 -13.77 -28.95 1.12
CA LYS A 503 -12.50 -28.74 1.83
C LYS A 503 -12.08 -27.29 1.92
N VAL A 504 -12.42 -26.48 0.91
CA VAL A 504 -12.20 -25.03 0.96
C VAL A 504 -13.09 -24.36 1.99
N ILE A 505 -14.37 -24.72 2.04
CA ILE A 505 -15.29 -24.19 3.04
C ILE A 505 -14.81 -24.57 4.44
N GLU A 506 -14.45 -25.84 4.67
CA GLU A 506 -13.90 -26.31 5.95
C GLU A 506 -12.64 -25.52 6.35
N ALA A 507 -11.69 -25.34 5.43
CA ALA A 507 -10.45 -24.59 5.69
C ALA A 507 -10.70 -23.11 5.99
N LEU A 508 -11.65 -22.46 5.31
CA LEU A 508 -12.01 -21.07 5.58
C LEU A 508 -12.75 -20.94 6.92
N LEU A 509 -13.67 -21.83 7.25
CA LEU A 509 -14.34 -21.87 8.55
C LEU A 509 -13.35 -21.99 9.71
N ASN A 510 -12.27 -22.77 9.54
CA ASN A 510 -11.21 -22.92 10.54
C ASN A 510 -10.49 -21.61 10.88
N ILE A 511 -10.54 -20.61 10.01
CA ILE A 511 -9.91 -19.29 10.20
C ILE A 511 -10.94 -18.16 10.30
N THR A 512 -12.22 -18.49 10.41
CA THR A 512 -13.30 -17.54 10.66
C THR A 512 -13.46 -17.29 12.15
N ASP A 513 -13.76 -16.05 12.51
CA ASP A 513 -14.19 -15.65 13.86
C ASP A 513 -15.39 -16.51 14.32
N SER A 514 -15.30 -17.04 15.54
CA SER A 514 -16.26 -18.02 16.05
C SER A 514 -17.70 -17.49 16.15
N ARG A 515 -17.89 -16.17 16.21
CA ARG A 515 -19.22 -15.54 16.20
C ARG A 515 -20.00 -15.80 14.90
N PHE A 516 -19.32 -16.09 13.79
CA PHE A 516 -19.95 -16.23 12.46
C PHE A 516 -19.89 -17.66 11.89
N GLN A 517 -19.18 -18.59 12.54
CA GLN A 517 -18.97 -19.95 12.03
C GLN A 517 -20.29 -20.72 11.86
N ALA A 518 -21.22 -20.63 12.83
CA ALA A 518 -22.47 -21.37 12.81
C ALA A 518 -23.37 -21.00 11.62
N ASP A 519 -23.61 -19.71 11.40
CA ASP A 519 -24.45 -19.21 10.30
C ASP A 519 -23.85 -19.57 8.93
N LEU A 520 -22.52 -19.53 8.80
CA LEU A 520 -21.82 -19.89 7.57
C LEU A 520 -21.88 -21.41 7.30
N ILE A 521 -21.80 -22.25 8.33
CA ILE A 521 -22.02 -23.69 8.21
C ILE A 521 -23.44 -23.98 7.74
N GLU A 522 -24.45 -23.34 8.34
CA GLU A 522 -25.85 -23.51 7.93
C GLU A 522 -26.06 -23.16 6.46
N GLN A 523 -25.51 -22.02 6.00
CA GLN A 523 -25.57 -21.61 4.61
C GLN A 523 -24.93 -22.64 3.66
N ALA A 524 -23.75 -23.16 4.03
CA ALA A 524 -23.05 -24.17 3.24
C ALA A 524 -23.79 -25.52 3.21
N GLN A 525 -24.39 -25.95 4.31
CA GLN A 525 -25.21 -27.17 4.39
C GLN A 525 -26.50 -27.03 3.57
N LYS A 526 -27.18 -25.88 3.66
CA LYS A 526 -28.38 -25.56 2.88
C LYS A 526 -28.11 -25.61 1.38
N ALA A 527 -26.93 -25.16 0.95
CA ALA A 527 -26.48 -25.23 -0.43
C ALA A 527 -25.94 -26.61 -0.87
N GLY A 528 -25.91 -27.60 0.03
CA GLY A 528 -25.38 -28.94 -0.24
C GLY A 528 -23.86 -28.97 -0.46
N LYS A 529 -23.14 -27.95 0.02
CA LYS A 529 -21.68 -27.86 -0.07
C LYS A 529 -20.96 -28.47 1.14
N LEU A 530 -21.67 -28.66 2.24
CA LEU A 530 -21.25 -29.46 3.39
C LEU A 530 -22.29 -30.53 3.73
N PRO A 531 -21.87 -31.68 4.30
CA PRO A 531 -22.79 -32.65 4.90
C PRO A 531 -23.65 -32.04 6.00
N LYS A 532 -24.90 -32.51 6.16
CA LYS A 532 -25.82 -32.02 7.20
C LYS A 532 -25.34 -32.29 8.63
N ASP A 533 -24.48 -33.29 8.79
CA ASP A 533 -23.83 -33.69 10.04
C ASP A 533 -22.39 -33.17 10.16
N PHE A 534 -21.98 -32.25 9.28
CA PHE A 534 -20.69 -31.57 9.40
C PHE A 534 -20.58 -30.88 10.77
N LEU A 535 -19.47 -31.15 11.46
CA LEU A 535 -19.10 -30.49 12.70
C LEU A 535 -17.73 -29.85 12.49
N LEU A 536 -17.60 -28.58 12.89
CA LEU A 536 -16.30 -27.91 12.92
C LEU A 536 -15.39 -28.61 13.93
N ASP A 537 -14.12 -28.77 13.59
CA ASP A 537 -13.14 -29.32 14.51
C ASP A 537 -13.00 -28.37 15.73
N PRO A 538 -13.15 -28.88 16.98
CA PRO A 538 -13.11 -28.08 18.19
C PRO A 538 -11.85 -27.23 18.37
N ARG A 539 -10.75 -27.58 17.69
CA ARG A 539 -9.52 -26.77 17.70
C ARG A 539 -9.70 -25.38 17.11
N PHE A 540 -10.71 -25.19 16.25
CA PHE A 540 -10.99 -23.93 15.57
C PHE A 540 -12.27 -23.24 16.05
N SER A 541 -12.88 -23.72 17.15
CA SER A 541 -14.11 -23.15 17.70
C SER A 541 -13.90 -22.07 18.78
N ASP A 542 -12.65 -21.68 19.04
CA ASP A 542 -12.26 -20.57 19.95
C ASP A 542 -11.46 -19.50 19.18
N ASN A 543 -11.92 -19.16 17.98
CA ASN A 543 -11.40 -18.06 17.19
C ASN A 543 -12.04 -16.76 17.67
N THR A 544 -11.59 -16.28 18.84
CA THR A 544 -12.15 -15.12 19.52
C THR A 544 -11.11 -13.99 19.68
N PRO A 545 -11.52 -12.71 19.59
CA PRO A 545 -10.63 -11.58 19.88
C PRO A 545 -10.02 -11.66 21.29
N GLU A 546 -10.79 -12.12 22.27
CA GLU A 546 -10.37 -12.23 23.68
C GLU A 546 -9.20 -13.20 23.85
N ARG A 547 -9.21 -14.35 23.15
CA ARG A 547 -8.09 -15.30 23.14
C ARG A 547 -6.82 -14.63 22.62
N LEU A 548 -6.91 -13.96 21.47
CA LEU A 548 -5.76 -13.28 20.84
C LEU A 548 -5.21 -12.15 21.71
N LEU A 549 -6.07 -11.34 22.32
CA LEU A 549 -5.66 -10.29 23.27
C LEU A 549 -4.97 -10.89 24.52
N GLY A 550 -5.46 -12.03 25.02
CA GLY A 550 -4.82 -12.76 26.11
C GLY A 550 -3.40 -13.25 25.76
N ILE A 551 -3.19 -13.70 24.52
CA ILE A 551 -1.86 -14.08 24.01
C ILE A 551 -0.96 -12.85 23.86
N GLN A 552 -1.46 -11.78 23.22
CA GLN A 552 -0.72 -10.52 23.06
C GLN A 552 -0.22 -9.97 24.40
N ALA A 553 -1.06 -10.02 25.45
CA ALA A 553 -0.70 -9.54 26.78
C ALA A 553 0.50 -10.29 27.39
N ARG A 554 0.71 -11.57 27.04
CA ARG A 554 1.88 -12.37 27.47
C ARG A 554 3.14 -12.07 26.65
N HIS A 555 2.97 -11.57 25.41
CA HIS A 555 4.04 -11.36 24.43
C HIS A 555 4.22 -9.91 23.99
N ARG A 556 3.85 -8.93 24.84
CA ARG A 556 3.76 -7.49 24.47
C ARG A 556 4.92 -6.94 23.63
N ARG A 557 6.16 -7.40 23.90
CA ARG A 557 7.36 -6.94 23.18
C ARG A 557 7.37 -7.27 21.68
N LEU A 558 6.63 -8.31 21.26
CA LEU A 558 6.52 -8.74 19.87
C LEU A 558 5.36 -8.07 19.12
N PHE A 559 4.57 -7.23 19.81
CA PHE A 559 3.43 -6.51 19.24
C PHE A 559 3.64 -4.98 19.37
N PRO A 560 4.74 -4.42 18.83
CA PRO A 560 4.95 -2.98 18.87
C PRO A 560 3.83 -2.26 18.10
N GLU A 561 3.36 -1.15 18.63
CA GLU A 561 2.31 -0.35 17.98
C GLU A 561 2.81 0.25 16.65
N TYR A 562 4.08 0.67 16.59
CA TYR A 562 4.72 1.25 15.41
C TYR A 562 6.01 0.48 15.07
N PRO A 563 5.93 -0.73 14.48
CA PRO A 563 7.10 -1.59 14.26
C PRO A 563 8.16 -0.95 13.34
N LEU A 564 7.76 -0.04 12.46
CA LEU A 564 8.63 0.58 11.46
C LEU A 564 8.94 2.06 11.78
N GLY A 565 8.78 2.46 13.04
CA GLY A 565 8.91 3.85 13.48
C GLY A 565 7.62 4.67 13.29
N SER A 566 7.60 5.91 13.74
CA SER A 566 6.41 6.77 13.73
C SER A 566 6.78 8.23 13.42
N ASP A 567 5.91 8.94 12.70
CA ASP A 567 6.01 10.40 12.50
C ASP A 567 5.33 11.19 13.64
N PHE A 568 4.64 10.51 14.56
CA PHE A 568 3.99 11.08 15.73
C PHE A 568 4.97 11.21 16.91
N THR A 569 4.89 12.29 17.69
CA THR A 569 5.58 12.36 18.99
C THR A 569 4.95 11.41 20.01
N ASP A 570 5.62 11.19 21.14
CA ASP A 570 5.09 10.34 22.24
C ASP A 570 3.71 10.84 22.70
N GLU A 571 3.58 12.16 22.89
CA GLU A 571 2.31 12.79 23.26
C GLU A 571 1.26 12.63 22.16
N GLU A 572 1.64 12.75 20.88
CA GLU A 572 0.71 12.57 19.76
C GLU A 572 0.22 11.12 19.65
N ARG A 573 1.06 10.13 19.99
CA ARG A 573 0.65 8.72 20.06
C ARG A 573 -0.37 8.48 21.17
N ASP A 574 -0.14 9.05 22.35
CA ASP A 574 -1.09 8.99 23.47
C ASP A 574 -2.41 9.67 23.13
N LEU A 575 -2.34 10.87 22.53
CA LEU A 575 -3.52 11.61 22.07
C LEU A 575 -4.30 10.82 21.02
N LEU A 576 -3.63 10.18 20.06
CA LEU A 576 -4.28 9.37 19.04
C LEU A 576 -5.03 8.17 19.67
N ARG A 577 -4.42 7.49 20.65
CA ARG A 577 -5.07 6.42 21.42
C ARG A 577 -6.31 6.94 22.15
N ALA A 578 -6.18 8.06 22.87
CA ALA A 578 -7.28 8.68 23.59
C ALA A 578 -8.44 9.10 22.66
N LEU A 579 -8.14 9.71 21.51
CA LEU A 579 -9.14 10.13 20.52
C LEU A 579 -9.86 8.95 19.87
N ASN A 580 -9.14 7.86 19.57
CA ASN A 580 -9.75 6.63 19.06
C ASN A 580 -10.66 5.98 20.11
N TRP A 581 -10.24 5.97 21.38
CA TRP A 581 -11.08 5.52 22.49
C TRP A 581 -12.36 6.37 22.60
N LEU A 582 -12.24 7.69 22.56
CA LEU A 582 -13.40 8.59 22.58
C LEU A 582 -14.34 8.31 21.41
N LYS A 583 -13.80 8.19 20.19
CA LYS A 583 -14.56 7.85 18.98
C LYS A 583 -15.33 6.54 19.14
N SER A 584 -14.74 5.53 19.77
CA SER A 584 -15.41 4.24 20.03
C SER A 584 -16.61 4.36 20.99
N LYS A 585 -16.58 5.34 21.90
CA LYS A 585 -17.59 5.58 22.95
C LYS A 585 -18.75 6.50 22.53
N PHE A 586 -18.70 7.13 21.36
CA PHE A 586 -19.78 8.00 20.84
C PHE A 586 -21.04 7.24 20.37
N LYS A 587 -21.17 5.94 20.66
CA LYS A 587 -22.41 5.18 20.45
C LYS A 587 -23.52 5.74 21.33
N LEU A 588 -24.75 5.86 20.81
CA LEU A 588 -25.93 6.33 21.55
C LEU A 588 -26.15 5.60 22.90
N THR A 589 -25.75 4.33 22.99
CA THR A 589 -25.81 3.48 24.19
C THR A 589 -24.72 3.78 25.23
N GLU A 590 -23.61 4.40 24.84
CA GLU A 590 -22.42 4.61 25.67
C GLU A 590 -22.17 6.10 26.02
N ILE A 591 -23.03 7.01 25.54
CA ILE A 591 -22.97 8.45 25.87
C ILE A 591 -23.04 8.70 27.39
N LEU A 592 -23.79 7.87 28.13
CA LEU A 592 -23.87 7.95 29.59
C LEU A 592 -22.52 7.58 30.26
N GLU A 593 -21.82 6.58 29.74
CA GLU A 593 -20.47 6.22 30.20
C GLU A 593 -19.48 7.35 29.89
N LEU A 594 -19.58 7.96 28.72
CA LEU A 594 -18.74 9.08 28.32
C LEU A 594 -18.95 10.30 29.24
N GLY A 595 -20.20 10.61 29.57
CA GLY A 595 -20.55 11.68 30.52
C GLY A 595 -20.01 11.40 31.93
N LYS A 596 -20.08 10.16 32.40
CA LYS A 596 -19.50 9.75 33.69
C LYS A 596 -17.98 9.82 33.67
N ALA A 597 -17.33 9.30 32.62
CA ALA A 597 -15.89 9.34 32.47
C ALA A 597 -15.35 10.78 32.42
N ALA A 598 -16.10 11.72 31.83
CA ALA A 598 -15.76 13.14 31.84
C ALA A 598 -15.84 13.78 33.25
N LEU A 599 -16.77 13.32 34.09
CA LEU A 599 -16.88 13.77 35.49
C LEU A 599 -15.78 13.18 36.37
N ASP A 600 -15.41 11.92 36.15
CA ASP A 600 -14.36 11.19 36.85
C ASP A 600 -12.95 11.45 36.24
N ALA A 601 -12.87 12.33 35.23
CA ALA A 601 -11.63 12.63 34.53
C ALA A 601 -10.57 13.19 35.50
N PRO A 602 -9.29 12.81 35.35
CA PRO A 602 -8.23 13.26 36.24
C PRO A 602 -8.05 14.77 36.16
N GLU A 603 -7.36 15.33 37.17
CA GLU A 603 -7.05 16.76 37.17
C GLU A 603 -6.07 17.11 36.02
N PRO A 604 -6.15 18.33 35.44
CA PRO A 604 -5.33 18.74 34.30
C PRO A 604 -3.81 18.55 34.47
N GLU A 605 -3.32 18.64 35.71
CA GLU A 605 -1.91 18.44 36.06
C GLU A 605 -1.40 17.01 35.81
N ALA A 606 -2.29 16.04 35.60
CA ALA A 606 -1.92 14.68 35.25
C ALA A 606 -1.37 14.54 33.82
N PHE A 607 -1.80 15.40 32.88
CA PHE A 607 -1.41 15.34 31.46
C PHE A 607 -1.08 16.73 30.87
N PRO A 608 -0.14 17.49 31.47
CA PRO A 608 0.07 18.90 31.14
C PRO A 608 0.64 19.13 29.74
N GLU A 609 1.45 18.20 29.21
CA GLU A 609 2.01 18.29 27.85
C GLU A 609 0.95 17.98 26.79
N HIS A 610 0.11 16.95 27.00
CA HIS A 610 -0.99 16.59 26.11
C HIS A 610 -2.03 17.72 26.00
N LEU A 611 -2.38 18.35 27.12
CA LEU A 611 -3.28 19.50 27.14
C LEU A 611 -2.69 20.70 26.39
N ARG A 612 -1.41 21.01 26.57
CA ARG A 612 -0.73 22.06 25.80
C ARG A 612 -0.72 21.74 24.30
N ARG A 613 -0.41 20.51 23.92
CA ARG A 613 -0.43 20.06 22.51
C ARG A 613 -1.82 20.20 21.88
N MET A 614 -2.89 20.06 22.67
CA MET A 614 -4.28 20.19 22.22
C MET A 614 -4.88 21.60 22.41
N ARG A 615 -4.09 22.55 22.94
CA ARG A 615 -4.53 23.91 23.31
C ARG A 615 -5.73 23.88 24.27
N LEU A 616 -5.63 23.04 25.30
CA LEU A 616 -6.64 22.79 26.34
C LEU A 616 -6.03 22.88 27.75
N ASP A 617 -4.86 23.48 27.93
CA ASP A 617 -4.25 23.74 29.24
C ASP A 617 -4.96 24.87 30.01
N LYS A 618 -5.61 25.79 29.26
CA LYS A 618 -6.45 26.87 29.79
C LYS A 618 -7.73 26.99 28.94
N PRO A 619 -8.71 26.08 29.11
CA PRO A 619 -9.94 26.13 28.33
C PRO A 619 -10.74 27.41 28.65
N GLU A 620 -11.33 28.02 27.61
CA GLU A 620 -12.17 29.21 27.75
C GLU A 620 -13.62 28.86 27.39
N GLY A 621 -14.45 28.69 28.42
CA GLY A 621 -15.89 28.45 28.30
C GLY A 621 -16.29 26.98 28.26
N LEU A 622 -17.59 26.74 28.47
CA LEU A 622 -18.16 25.41 28.76
C LEU A 622 -17.83 24.32 27.72
N LYS A 623 -17.71 24.70 26.44
CA LYS A 623 -17.39 23.76 25.36
C LYS A 623 -15.95 23.26 25.46
N GLU A 624 -15.01 24.18 25.73
CA GLU A 624 -13.59 23.86 25.85
C GLU A 624 -13.31 23.10 27.16
N ASP A 625 -14.01 23.45 28.24
CA ASP A 625 -13.98 22.70 29.51
C ASP A 625 -14.41 21.24 29.30
N LEU A 626 -15.49 21.03 28.53
CA LEU A 626 -15.97 19.69 28.20
C LEU A 626 -14.94 18.93 27.33
N TYR A 627 -14.33 19.59 26.34
CA TYR A 627 -13.28 18.98 25.53
C TYR A 627 -12.05 18.58 26.35
N GLN A 628 -11.63 19.42 27.30
CA GLN A 628 -10.54 19.09 28.22
C GLN A 628 -10.89 17.85 29.06
N ARG A 629 -12.06 17.83 29.69
CA ARG A 629 -12.50 16.69 30.52
C ARG A 629 -12.63 15.41 29.72
N LEU A 630 -13.20 15.45 28.52
CA LEU A 630 -13.27 14.29 27.62
C LEU A 630 -11.89 13.77 27.24
N LEU A 631 -10.97 14.68 26.88
CA LEU A 631 -9.61 14.29 26.51
C LEU A 631 -8.87 13.62 27.67
N LEU A 632 -8.95 14.20 28.88
CA LEU A 632 -8.35 13.65 30.10
C LEU A 632 -8.89 12.27 30.43
N ALA A 633 -10.21 12.06 30.28
CA ALA A 633 -10.82 10.75 30.43
C ALA A 633 -10.26 9.72 29.44
N GLY A 634 -10.12 10.11 28.15
CA GLY A 634 -9.54 9.25 27.13
C GLY A 634 -8.07 8.91 27.39
N LEU A 635 -7.26 9.88 27.83
CA LEU A 635 -5.85 9.66 28.19
C LEU A 635 -5.74 8.72 29.39
N GLN A 636 -6.55 8.89 30.42
CA GLN A 636 -6.57 7.99 31.57
C GLN A 636 -6.98 6.56 31.19
N ALA A 637 -7.97 6.42 30.31
CA ALA A 637 -8.45 5.12 29.85
C ALA A 637 -7.43 4.36 28.99
N THR A 638 -6.44 5.06 28.41
CA THR A 638 -5.49 4.49 27.44
C THR A 638 -4.02 4.51 27.89
N ALA A 639 -3.75 4.89 29.16
CA ALA A 639 -2.41 5.06 29.69
C ALA A 639 -1.58 3.77 29.93
N TYR A 640 -2.05 2.58 29.51
CA TYR A 640 -1.51 1.26 29.91
C TYR A 640 -1.03 0.37 28.76
#